data_AF-A0A5N4ARH0-F1
#
_entry.id   AF-A0A5N4ARH0-F1
#
_cell.length_a   1.000
_cell.length_b   1.000
_cell.length_c   1.000
_cell.angle_alpha   90.00
_cell.angle_beta   90.00
_cell.angle_gamma   90.00
#
_symmetry.space_group_name_H-M   'P 1'
#
loop_
_entity.id
_entity.type
_entity.pdbx_description
1 polymer ?
#
loop_
_entity_poly.entity_id
_entity_poly.type
_entity_poly.pdbx_seq_one_letter_code
_entity_poly.pdbx_strand_id
1 'polypeptide(L)'
;MTLLFEALRIQGFMLLEPLVAVDEILKILRIGKSSHFWGKNIKLCVTRKPMVKMPNNAMISLLLLTLLLSSTYDHPNARTEYLVRLIQAETERSKTYPLPVDSGDYRPRTETQYGTLIIFRVYIKYNSLELGTFDHIVIGAGSAGAIVAARLSEDHEKQVLLLEAGGHENDFTDIPGMRLISEGLHYNWNYKSVAQNNSCLIMNGFCDYRAGRGLGGSTVINGLFYSRGCKSDYDSWDSSEESNWKYDKVLPFFKRLENYKIDADSGYHGHDGPMNVDYAEPLDPKTSTFLDGNRELGQEIGDYNGANPLRAGRVQYNIIRGQRCSTGRAYLRKKYRPNLHILPHSYVTKILIDAATKRAYGVVFARHQRYLVAKSRNEIVLSAGAYRSPQLLMLSGIGPADHLINLEIPVICDLPVGKFFKDHSSYAGLNVLTNHSNGQRELRYHVEDYLKGRGELVAGPAFGATFLKSNLFTTSKCSDMEVTMYKYTEALNFFYNVTDISKAVTFFPILLHPKSFGTVSLRSSDPFQYPLINPNFWSDPGQQDVKTMLYGIRHVLKLIETKPFKEINATLMPIHLPSCSNHTYLSDEYFYCHIKYFSITYTHAIGTCKMGSDPSMGAVVDYNLRVHGVDNLMVADASVMPDTISGHTNLRTEYLVRLIQAETERAETYTLPVDSDAYRPWSKTQYELGTFTHIVIGAGSAGAIVAARLSEDCEKHVLLLDAGGYESDFTDIPAMSAITEDLQYNWNYKSVVQNKSCLSLNGLCSYRAGRGLGGSTIINGLFYARGCKADYDRWDPSGESDWNYENILAAFKKLENYQIDGDRDLHGYSGPVSVDFSEPINPKTPTFLDANRELGQEIGDYNGDNPLRAGRVQVNNILGQRCSTGRAYLRRAWRHRRNLHILPHSYVTKILINATTKEAYGVIFARFKRYFVAKSRSEIVLSAGTYRSPQLLMLSGIGPASHLANLNIPVVQDLPVGNFFKDHLSYVGLTVHTNHSNVERQLRDKVRDYLNGRGELTEGGALGVVFLKSSLSTEVQRPDIEIVMYRGNNNQTVIIVPVLLHPKSHGSVTLQSTDPFDYPLVDPNFWSDPNDEDVKVMLEGIRYVQSLIETKAFKEVNAELIEIRRPECRNHSELSDEYFKCQIKYLSNTFTHTIGTCKMGASPSAGAVVDYNLKVYGIGNLMVADASVMPDTISGHTSAPSMMIGERAAAIITRNN
;
A
#
# COMPACT_ATOMS: atom_id res chain seq x y z
N MET A 1 -16.87 35.44 -4.72
CA MET A 1 -16.36 35.44 -3.33
C MET A 1 -15.07 34.66 -3.19
N THR A 2 -15.05 33.32 -3.23
CA THR A 2 -13.85 32.50 -2.90
C THR A 2 -12.58 32.90 -3.65
N LEU A 3 -12.64 33.04 -4.98
CA LEU A 3 -11.51 33.50 -5.82
C LEU A 3 -11.05 34.94 -5.51
N LEU A 4 -11.93 35.80 -4.98
CA LEU A 4 -11.57 37.15 -4.54
C LEU A 4 -10.82 37.12 -3.20
N PHE A 5 -11.23 36.21 -2.30
CA PHE A 5 -10.49 35.91 -1.07
C PHE A 5 -9.11 35.30 -1.36
N GLU A 6 -8.98 34.42 -2.35
CA GLU A 6 -7.67 33.89 -2.77
C GLU A 6 -6.76 34.99 -3.34
N ALA A 7 -7.29 35.86 -4.22
CA ALA A 7 -6.52 36.99 -4.76
C ALA A 7 -5.98 37.93 -3.65
N LEU A 8 -6.81 38.26 -2.66
CA LEU A 8 -6.40 39.08 -1.51
C LEU A 8 -5.39 38.35 -0.59
N ARG A 9 -5.50 37.03 -0.47
CA ARG A 9 -4.61 36.21 0.37
C ARG A 9 -3.22 36.01 -0.24
N ILE A 10 -3.10 36.07 -1.56
CA ILE A 10 -1.81 35.97 -2.28
C ILE A 10 -0.93 37.22 -2.06
N GLN A 11 -1.51 38.38 -1.75
CA GLN A 11 -0.77 39.64 -1.54
C GLN A 11 -0.31 39.89 -0.09
N GLY A 12 -0.38 38.90 0.80
CA GLY A 12 0.41 38.89 2.04
C GLY A 12 -0.07 39.78 3.20
N PHE A 13 -1.24 40.42 3.11
CA PHE A 13 -1.80 41.17 4.24
C PHE A 13 -2.47 40.25 5.27
N MET A 14 -2.06 40.37 6.53
CA MET A 14 -2.81 39.91 7.71
C MET A 14 -2.98 41.09 8.68
N LEU A 15 -4.23 41.43 9.00
CA LEU A 15 -4.67 41.95 10.31
C LEU A 15 -6.20 42.16 10.32
N LEU A 16 -6.87 41.55 11.31
CA LEU A 16 -8.17 41.89 11.94
C LEU A 16 -9.44 42.13 11.07
N GLU A 17 -10.59 42.15 11.75
CA GLU A 17 -11.96 42.22 11.19
C GLU A 17 -12.29 43.60 10.56
N PRO A 18 -13.26 43.67 9.63
CA PRO A 18 -14.67 43.82 10.07
C PRO A 18 -15.72 43.03 9.23
N LEU A 19 -16.76 42.54 9.90
CA LEU A 19 -17.83 41.68 9.34
C LEU A 19 -19.00 42.44 8.68
N VAL A 20 -18.83 43.71 8.30
CA VAL A 20 -19.94 44.65 8.03
C VAL A 20 -20.29 44.84 6.54
N ALA A 21 -19.37 44.53 5.61
CA ALA A 21 -19.53 44.88 4.19
C ALA A 21 -20.38 43.92 3.33
N VAL A 22 -20.92 42.83 3.90
CA VAL A 22 -21.59 41.76 3.12
C VAL A 22 -23.09 42.05 2.89
N ASP A 23 -23.75 42.72 3.83
CA ASP A 23 -25.22 42.85 3.84
C ASP A 23 -25.78 43.75 2.72
N GLU A 24 -25.01 44.76 2.29
CA GLU A 24 -25.36 45.57 1.10
C GLU A 24 -25.30 44.77 -0.20
N ILE A 25 -24.31 43.87 -0.35
CA ILE A 25 -24.16 43.05 -1.56
C ILE A 25 -25.31 42.03 -1.69
N LEU A 26 -25.82 41.52 -0.56
CA LEU A 26 -26.94 40.58 -0.54
C LEU A 26 -28.30 41.20 -0.89
N LYS A 27 -28.45 42.54 -0.80
CA LYS A 27 -29.68 43.25 -1.20
C LYS A 27 -29.86 43.28 -2.72
N ILE A 28 -28.77 43.25 -3.48
CA ILE A 28 -28.77 43.42 -4.95
C ILE A 28 -29.22 42.16 -5.71
N LEU A 29 -29.14 40.96 -5.10
CA LEU A 29 -29.30 39.68 -5.80
C LEU A 29 -30.67 38.99 -5.59
N ARG A 30 -31.73 39.74 -5.24
CA ARG A 30 -33.08 39.18 -4.99
C ARG A 30 -33.95 39.01 -6.25
N ILE A 31 -33.81 37.86 -6.92
CA ILE A 31 -34.85 37.25 -7.80
C ILE A 31 -34.74 35.73 -7.66
N GLY A 32 -35.78 34.91 -7.47
CA GLY A 32 -37.21 35.14 -7.19
C GLY A 32 -37.92 33.78 -7.13
N LYS A 33 -38.86 33.56 -6.18
CA LYS A 33 -39.52 32.24 -6.00
C LYS A 33 -40.71 32.04 -6.96
N SER A 34 -40.75 30.92 -7.68
CA SER A 34 -41.98 30.25 -8.14
C SER A 34 -41.72 28.76 -8.44
N SER A 35 -42.76 28.00 -8.79
CA SER A 35 -42.83 26.54 -8.58
C SER A 35 -43.27 25.73 -9.80
N HIS A 36 -42.83 24.46 -9.85
CA HIS A 36 -43.37 23.33 -10.64
C HIS A 36 -43.33 23.43 -12.18
N PHE A 37 -42.60 22.52 -12.84
CA PHE A 37 -43.21 21.34 -13.50
C PHE A 37 -42.13 20.31 -13.91
N TRP A 38 -42.54 19.07 -14.19
CA TRP A 38 -41.67 17.96 -14.62
C TRP A 38 -41.60 17.83 -16.15
N GLY A 39 -40.48 17.28 -16.67
CA GLY A 39 -40.51 16.41 -17.87
C GLY A 39 -39.69 16.79 -19.11
N LYS A 40 -38.57 16.08 -19.30
CA LYS A 40 -37.84 15.81 -20.57
C LYS A 40 -37.15 16.96 -21.32
N ASN A 41 -36.00 16.62 -21.92
CA ASN A 41 -35.30 17.27 -23.04
C ASN A 41 -34.86 18.74 -22.88
N ILE A 42 -33.73 18.97 -22.20
CA ILE A 42 -32.99 20.23 -22.30
C ILE A 42 -32.31 20.33 -23.68
N LYS A 43 -32.95 21.03 -24.62
CA LYS A 43 -32.27 21.59 -25.79
C LYS A 43 -31.48 22.83 -25.36
N LEU A 44 -30.18 22.89 -25.65
CA LEU A 44 -29.34 24.07 -25.42
C LEU A 44 -29.76 25.22 -26.36
N CYS A 45 -30.55 26.15 -25.82
CA CYS A 45 -31.05 27.30 -26.58
C CYS A 45 -30.08 28.48 -26.49
N VAL A 46 -29.16 28.59 -27.45
CA VAL A 46 -28.20 29.70 -27.53
C VAL A 46 -28.88 30.93 -28.17
N THR A 47 -29.37 31.84 -27.33
CA THR A 47 -29.94 33.11 -27.79
C THR A 47 -28.86 34.16 -28.07
N ARG A 48 -28.78 34.63 -29.32
CA ARG A 48 -27.81 35.66 -29.75
C ARG A 48 -28.15 37.04 -29.18
N LYS A 49 -27.27 37.60 -28.36
CA LYS A 49 -27.05 39.06 -28.20
C LYS A 49 -25.54 39.35 -28.07
N PRO A 50 -25.07 40.58 -28.37
CA PRO A 50 -23.71 40.80 -28.86
C PRO A 50 -22.60 40.64 -27.82
N MET A 51 -21.40 40.32 -28.32
CA MET A 51 -20.19 40.08 -27.54
C MET A 51 -19.76 41.31 -26.72
N VAL A 52 -19.63 41.12 -25.41
CA VAL A 52 -18.66 41.85 -24.57
C VAL A 52 -17.52 40.88 -24.24
N LYS A 53 -16.27 41.33 -24.31
CA LYS A 53 -15.08 40.47 -24.15
C LYS A 53 -15.05 39.80 -22.76
N MET A 54 -15.15 38.47 -22.71
CA MET A 54 -14.83 37.68 -21.51
C MET A 54 -13.35 37.24 -21.50
N PRO A 55 -12.69 37.12 -20.33
CA PRO A 55 -11.33 36.60 -20.23
C PRO A 55 -11.24 35.08 -20.46
N ASN A 56 -10.11 34.61 -20.98
CA ASN A 56 -9.86 33.20 -21.35
C ASN A 56 -10.18 32.18 -20.23
N ASN A 57 -10.00 32.56 -18.97
CA ASN A 57 -10.19 31.68 -17.81
C ASN A 57 -11.62 31.10 -17.73
N ALA A 58 -12.64 31.80 -18.24
CA ALA A 58 -14.02 31.31 -18.24
C ALA A 58 -14.22 30.10 -19.18
N MET A 59 -13.52 30.05 -20.32
CA MET A 59 -13.54 28.86 -21.18
C MET A 59 -12.85 27.67 -20.52
N ILE A 60 -11.75 27.91 -19.80
CA ILE A 60 -11.01 26.85 -19.09
C ILE A 60 -11.91 26.20 -18.03
N SER A 61 -12.67 26.99 -17.25
CA SER A 61 -13.64 26.46 -16.29
C SER A 61 -14.77 25.64 -16.94
N LEU A 62 -15.26 26.05 -18.11
CA LEU A 62 -16.31 25.31 -18.82
C LEU A 62 -15.77 24.00 -19.43
N LEU A 63 -14.54 24.01 -19.95
CA LEU A 63 -13.84 22.81 -20.43
C LEU A 63 -13.58 21.81 -19.31
N LEU A 64 -13.16 22.28 -18.12
CA LEU A 64 -12.97 21.42 -16.95
C LEU A 64 -14.29 20.76 -16.51
N LEU A 65 -15.42 21.47 -16.62
CA LEU A 65 -16.72 20.91 -16.26
C LEU A 65 -17.17 19.81 -17.23
N THR A 66 -16.96 19.97 -18.54
CA THR A 66 -17.24 18.90 -19.52
C THR A 66 -16.23 17.75 -19.47
N LEU A 67 -14.97 18.00 -19.08
CA LEU A 67 -13.94 16.97 -18.86
C LEU A 67 -14.10 16.19 -17.54
N LEU A 68 -14.93 16.67 -16.61
CA LEU A 68 -15.39 15.94 -15.43
C LEU A 68 -16.63 15.08 -15.74
N LEU A 69 -17.53 15.58 -16.59
CA LEU A 69 -18.74 14.84 -16.99
C LEU A 69 -18.47 13.69 -17.99
N SER A 70 -17.28 13.63 -18.59
CA SER A 70 -16.88 12.54 -19.50
C SER A 70 -16.04 11.43 -18.87
N SER A 71 -15.69 11.52 -17.57
CA SER A 71 -14.81 10.55 -16.90
C SER A 71 -15.52 9.33 -16.31
N THR A 72 -16.75 9.03 -16.74
CA THR A 72 -17.61 7.94 -16.20
C THR A 72 -17.65 6.67 -17.07
N TYR A 73 -16.72 6.52 -18.01
CA TYR A 73 -16.56 5.33 -18.86
C TYR A 73 -15.21 4.67 -18.62
N ASP A 74 -15.19 3.43 -18.12
CA ASP A 74 -13.95 2.64 -17.96
C ASP A 74 -13.56 1.97 -19.29
N HIS A 75 -13.18 2.81 -20.26
CA HIS A 75 -12.32 2.37 -21.35
C HIS A 75 -10.89 2.20 -20.84
N PRO A 76 -10.02 1.44 -21.53
CA PRO A 76 -8.56 1.54 -21.36
C PRO A 76 -8.02 2.99 -21.45
N ASN A 77 -8.80 3.87 -22.09
CA ASN A 77 -8.62 5.31 -22.09
C ASN A 77 -8.61 5.92 -20.68
N ALA A 78 -9.48 5.53 -19.74
CA ALA A 78 -9.66 6.23 -18.46
C ALA A 78 -8.41 6.20 -17.58
N ARG A 79 -7.80 5.01 -17.39
CA ARG A 79 -6.54 4.86 -16.65
C ARG A 79 -5.36 5.51 -17.38
N THR A 80 -5.38 5.49 -18.70
CA THR A 80 -4.40 6.16 -19.56
C THR A 80 -4.50 7.68 -19.40
N GLU A 81 -5.69 8.26 -19.52
CA GLU A 81 -5.99 9.68 -19.32
C GLU A 81 -5.63 10.16 -17.91
N TYR A 82 -5.88 9.36 -16.88
CA TYR A 82 -5.44 9.66 -15.51
C TYR A 82 -3.92 9.82 -15.44
N LEU A 83 -3.15 8.86 -15.97
CA LEU A 83 -1.69 8.92 -15.94
C LEU A 83 -1.11 9.99 -16.88
N VAL A 84 -1.72 10.21 -18.05
CA VAL A 84 -1.36 11.33 -18.96
C VAL A 84 -1.54 12.66 -18.26
N ARG A 85 -2.69 12.91 -17.64
CA ARG A 85 -2.98 14.15 -16.90
C ARG A 85 -2.12 14.29 -15.64
N LEU A 86 -1.82 13.19 -14.93
CA LEU A 86 -0.92 13.19 -13.78
C LEU A 86 0.51 13.57 -14.20
N ILE A 87 1.02 12.97 -15.28
CA ILE A 87 2.33 13.30 -15.82
C ILE A 87 2.38 14.75 -16.27
N GLN A 88 1.39 15.22 -17.04
CA GLN A 88 1.30 16.62 -17.47
C GLN A 88 1.26 17.58 -16.27
N ALA A 89 0.42 17.31 -15.27
CA ALA A 89 0.27 18.18 -14.10
C ALA A 89 1.55 18.25 -13.25
N GLU A 90 2.19 17.14 -12.93
CA GLU A 90 3.44 17.14 -12.17
C GLU A 90 4.64 17.64 -13.01
N THR A 91 4.57 17.57 -14.35
CA THR A 91 5.57 18.18 -15.27
C THR A 91 5.44 19.71 -15.31
N GLU A 92 4.24 20.28 -15.44
CA GLU A 92 4.08 21.74 -15.35
C GLU A 92 4.37 22.27 -13.93
N ARG A 93 4.09 21.45 -12.92
CA ARG A 93 4.44 21.76 -11.53
C ARG A 93 5.95 21.76 -11.30
N SER A 94 6.72 20.80 -11.83
CA SER A 94 8.18 20.77 -11.60
C SER A 94 8.91 21.99 -12.18
N LYS A 95 8.39 22.58 -13.28
CA LYS A 95 8.89 23.84 -13.85
C LYS A 95 8.72 25.06 -12.93
N THR A 96 7.81 24.99 -11.96
CA THR A 96 7.38 26.11 -11.10
C THR A 96 7.49 25.84 -9.60
N TYR A 97 7.81 24.60 -9.21
CA TYR A 97 7.86 24.20 -7.81
C TYR A 97 9.10 24.79 -7.12
N PRO A 98 8.95 25.56 -6.03
CA PRO A 98 10.09 26.05 -5.26
C PRO A 98 10.71 24.89 -4.49
N LEU A 99 11.73 24.26 -5.08
CA LEU A 99 12.56 23.27 -4.38
C LEU A 99 13.14 23.86 -3.10
N PRO A 100 13.23 23.09 -2.01
CA PRO A 100 13.73 23.58 -0.74
C PRO A 100 15.20 24.02 -0.85
N VAL A 101 15.54 25.08 -0.12
CA VAL A 101 16.92 25.58 0.06
C VAL A 101 17.44 25.39 1.49
N ASP A 102 16.52 25.06 2.40
CA ASP A 102 16.75 24.62 3.78
C ASP A 102 15.57 23.72 4.23
N SER A 103 15.51 23.40 5.52
CA SER A 103 14.40 22.63 6.16
C SER A 103 13.47 23.52 6.99
N GLY A 104 13.42 24.82 6.71
CA GLY A 104 12.66 25.81 7.49
C GLY A 104 11.15 25.58 7.49
N ASP A 105 10.63 24.80 6.53
CA ASP A 105 9.22 24.39 6.46
C ASP A 105 8.78 23.46 7.62
N TYR A 106 9.72 22.77 8.28
CA TYR A 106 9.47 22.02 9.50
C TYR A 106 9.47 22.87 10.78
N ARG A 107 9.97 24.12 10.74
CA ARG A 107 10.20 24.93 11.93
C ARG A 107 8.88 25.17 12.72
N PRO A 108 8.85 24.88 14.03
CA PRO A 108 7.73 25.23 14.89
C PRO A 108 7.39 26.73 14.87
N ARG A 109 6.08 27.05 14.84
CA ARG A 109 5.57 28.43 14.73
C ARG A 109 5.97 29.35 15.89
N THR A 110 6.44 28.79 17.00
CA THR A 110 6.80 29.55 18.21
C THR A 110 8.25 30.03 18.22
N GLU A 111 9.09 29.59 17.29
CA GLU A 111 10.47 30.10 17.17
C GLU A 111 10.54 31.50 16.55
N THR A 112 9.61 31.84 15.65
CA THR A 112 9.62 33.12 14.90
C THR A 112 9.31 34.36 15.77
N GLN A 113 9.09 34.19 17.08
CA GLN A 113 8.90 35.28 18.05
C GLN A 113 10.02 35.40 19.09
N TYR A 114 10.92 34.42 19.25
CA TYR A 114 11.86 34.36 20.37
C TYR A 114 13.31 34.11 19.91
N GLY A 115 13.89 35.14 19.28
CA GLY A 115 15.27 35.12 18.78
C GLY A 115 16.33 35.21 19.88
N THR A 116 16.52 34.16 20.69
CA THR A 116 17.72 34.01 21.54
C THR A 116 17.99 32.55 21.94
N LEU A 117 19.24 32.10 21.79
CA LEU A 117 19.66 30.70 21.95
C LEU A 117 19.35 30.11 23.35
N ILE A 118 19.39 30.94 24.39
CA ILE A 118 19.21 30.55 25.80
C ILE A 118 17.77 30.11 26.08
N ILE A 119 16.78 30.79 25.49
CA ILE A 119 15.35 30.48 25.67
C ILE A 119 15.03 29.10 25.07
N PHE A 120 15.72 28.72 23.98
CA PHE A 120 15.47 27.47 23.23
C PHE A 120 15.59 26.20 24.09
N ARG A 121 16.63 26.10 24.94
CA ARG A 121 16.84 24.94 25.84
C ARG A 121 15.74 24.83 26.90
N VAL A 122 15.28 25.97 27.42
CA VAL A 122 14.19 26.03 28.40
C VAL A 122 12.86 25.68 27.72
N TYR A 123 12.60 26.28 26.56
CA TYR A 123 11.34 26.10 25.83
C TYR A 123 11.08 24.65 25.44
N ILE A 124 12.08 23.92 24.91
CA ILE A 124 11.93 22.49 24.62
C ILE A 124 11.59 21.71 25.89
N LYS A 125 12.29 21.95 27.01
CA LYS A 125 12.08 21.24 28.28
C LYS A 125 10.66 21.40 28.85
N TYR A 126 9.97 22.51 28.56
CA TYR A 126 8.61 22.78 29.06
C TYR A 126 7.49 22.62 28.03
N ASN A 127 7.76 22.62 26.71
CA ASN A 127 6.74 22.56 25.66
C ASN A 127 6.86 21.39 24.65
N SER A 128 7.85 20.51 24.77
CA SER A 128 7.87 19.28 23.95
C SER A 128 6.89 18.23 24.51
N LEU A 129 6.06 17.64 23.65
CA LEU A 129 5.25 16.48 24.04
C LEU A 129 6.08 15.19 23.91
N GLU A 130 6.10 14.38 24.97
CA GLU A 130 6.72 13.05 24.92
C GLU A 130 5.80 12.08 24.17
N LEU A 131 6.32 11.47 23.10
CA LEU A 131 5.62 10.48 22.28
C LEU A 131 5.57 9.10 22.97
N GLY A 132 6.64 8.73 23.67
CA GLY A 132 6.80 7.42 24.33
C GLY A 132 8.25 6.95 24.37
N THR A 133 8.43 5.72 24.87
CA THR A 133 9.73 5.03 24.96
C THR A 133 9.69 3.72 24.19
N PHE A 134 10.62 3.58 23.24
CA PHE A 134 10.76 2.46 22.31
C PHE A 134 12.03 1.66 22.64
N ASP A 135 12.20 0.48 22.06
CA ASP A 135 13.46 -0.28 22.17
C ASP A 135 14.51 0.32 21.24
N HIS A 136 14.12 0.59 20.00
CA HIS A 136 14.99 1.19 18.98
C HIS A 136 14.32 2.38 18.29
N ILE A 137 15.11 3.39 17.92
CA ILE A 137 14.68 4.53 17.11
C ILE A 137 15.52 4.58 15.84
N VAL A 138 14.90 4.40 14.68
CA VAL A 138 15.54 4.54 13.36
C VAL A 138 15.19 5.91 12.78
N ILE A 139 16.21 6.65 12.35
CA ILE A 139 16.09 8.03 11.88
C ILE A 139 16.35 8.06 10.38
N GLY A 140 15.31 8.31 9.57
CA GLY A 140 15.37 8.30 8.11
C GLY A 140 15.01 6.95 7.51
N ALA A 141 14.06 6.95 6.57
CA ALA A 141 13.54 5.77 5.88
C ALA A 141 14.23 5.56 4.51
N GLY A 142 15.54 5.82 4.43
CA GLY A 142 16.30 5.79 3.18
C GLY A 142 16.58 4.38 2.63
N SER A 143 17.61 4.26 1.78
CA SER A 143 18.00 2.97 1.17
C SER A 143 18.28 1.88 2.21
N ALA A 144 18.86 2.25 3.37
CA ALA A 144 19.20 1.34 4.46
C ALA A 144 18.21 1.39 5.63
N GLY A 145 17.81 2.56 6.12
CA GLY A 145 16.93 2.71 7.28
C GLY A 145 15.55 2.06 7.13
N ALA A 146 15.00 2.02 5.91
CA ALA A 146 13.80 1.25 5.62
C ALA A 146 14.01 -0.27 5.82
N ILE A 147 15.20 -0.78 5.50
CA ILE A 147 15.63 -2.15 5.76
C ILE A 147 15.80 -2.36 7.27
N VAL A 148 16.57 -1.50 7.94
CA VAL A 148 16.92 -1.64 9.36
C VAL A 148 15.66 -1.63 10.23
N ALA A 149 14.76 -0.67 10.04
CA ALA A 149 13.50 -0.63 10.79
C ALA A 149 12.62 -1.86 10.52
N ALA A 150 12.63 -2.39 9.29
CA ALA A 150 11.92 -3.61 8.95
C ALA A 150 12.62 -4.90 9.43
N ARG A 151 13.93 -4.92 9.65
CA ARG A 151 14.63 -6.07 10.25
C ARG A 151 14.57 -6.06 11.77
N LEU A 152 14.72 -4.91 12.42
CA LEU A 152 14.54 -4.77 13.88
C LEU A 152 13.12 -5.14 14.32
N SER A 153 12.11 -4.87 13.48
CA SER A 153 10.71 -5.26 13.73
C SER A 153 10.34 -6.68 13.25
N GLU A 154 11.31 -7.50 12.80
CA GLU A 154 11.11 -8.96 12.70
C GLU A 154 11.15 -9.63 14.08
N ASP A 155 11.77 -8.97 15.07
CA ASP A 155 11.56 -9.26 16.48
C ASP A 155 10.27 -8.56 16.95
N HIS A 156 9.30 -9.33 17.43
CA HIS A 156 7.99 -8.82 17.82
C HIS A 156 7.93 -8.22 19.23
N GLU A 157 8.90 -8.54 20.11
CA GLU A 157 9.00 -7.94 21.45
C GLU A 157 9.52 -6.50 21.35
N LYS A 158 10.46 -6.25 20.42
CA LYS A 158 11.08 -4.95 20.21
C LYS A 158 10.12 -3.93 19.57
N GLN A 159 9.85 -2.84 20.29
CA GLN A 159 9.19 -1.64 19.78
C GLN A 159 10.19 -0.78 19.00
N VAL A 160 9.90 -0.56 17.71
CA VAL A 160 10.75 0.19 16.78
C VAL A 160 10.02 1.45 16.30
N LEU A 161 10.61 2.62 16.51
CA LEU A 161 10.12 3.89 15.97
C LEU A 161 10.92 4.26 14.71
N LEU A 162 10.25 4.47 13.58
CA LEU A 162 10.87 4.99 12.35
C LEU A 162 10.40 6.43 12.08
N LEU A 163 11.33 7.38 12.17
CA LEU A 163 11.06 8.80 11.92
C LEU A 163 11.56 9.18 10.52
N GLU A 164 10.64 9.52 9.60
CA GLU A 164 10.96 10.01 8.26
C GLU A 164 10.49 11.45 8.09
N ALA A 165 11.31 12.31 7.50
CA ALA A 165 10.97 13.71 7.32
C ALA A 165 10.02 13.92 6.13
N GLY A 166 10.18 13.19 5.02
CA GLY A 166 9.32 13.29 3.85
C GLY A 166 7.97 12.59 4.00
N GLY A 167 7.26 12.48 2.87
CA GLY A 167 5.95 11.86 2.77
C GLY A 167 5.97 10.43 2.21
N HIS A 168 4.79 9.97 1.78
CA HIS A 168 4.62 8.69 1.08
C HIS A 168 4.89 8.83 -0.43
N GLU A 169 5.31 7.73 -1.05
CA GLU A 169 5.35 7.54 -2.50
C GLU A 169 3.95 7.62 -3.13
N ASN A 170 3.88 7.99 -4.40
CA ASN A 170 2.66 8.02 -5.21
C ASN A 170 2.84 7.37 -6.60
N ASP A 171 1.72 7.27 -7.32
CA ASP A 171 1.63 6.70 -8.67
C ASP A 171 2.56 7.37 -9.70
N PHE A 172 2.97 8.63 -9.47
CA PHE A 172 3.93 9.35 -10.32
C PHE A 172 5.37 8.91 -10.06
N THR A 173 5.79 8.87 -8.78
CA THR A 173 7.11 8.34 -8.38
C THR A 173 7.28 6.85 -8.72
N ASP A 174 6.18 6.10 -8.81
CA ASP A 174 6.16 4.69 -9.24
C ASP A 174 6.56 4.50 -10.73
N ILE A 175 6.69 5.57 -11.54
CA ILE A 175 7.06 5.52 -12.98
C ILE A 175 8.59 5.76 -13.16
N PRO A 176 9.38 4.78 -13.64
CA PRO A 176 10.83 4.93 -13.87
C PRO A 176 11.23 6.13 -14.74
N GLY A 177 10.61 6.31 -15.90
CA GLY A 177 10.94 7.38 -16.85
C GLY A 177 10.65 8.80 -16.35
N MET A 178 9.87 8.94 -15.28
CA MET A 178 9.56 10.24 -14.66
C MET A 178 10.61 10.70 -13.63
N ARG A 179 11.77 10.03 -13.55
CA ARG A 179 12.89 10.34 -12.65
C ARG A 179 13.22 11.84 -12.60
N LEU A 180 13.55 12.44 -13.75
CA LEU A 180 14.06 13.82 -13.83
C LEU A 180 13.03 14.86 -13.38
N ILE A 181 11.74 14.61 -13.67
CA ILE A 181 10.63 15.47 -13.21
C ILE A 181 10.42 15.31 -11.70
N SER A 182 10.59 14.10 -11.16
CA SER A 182 10.49 13.81 -9.73
C SER A 182 11.57 14.50 -8.89
N GLU A 183 12.77 14.73 -9.46
CA GLU A 183 13.83 15.54 -8.83
C GLU A 183 13.49 17.04 -8.74
N GLY A 184 12.62 17.53 -9.63
CA GLY A 184 12.09 18.91 -9.63
C GLY A 184 10.91 19.14 -8.67
N LEU A 185 10.60 18.18 -7.80
CA LEU A 185 9.43 18.19 -6.92
C LEU A 185 9.80 17.98 -5.45
N HIS A 186 8.79 18.07 -4.58
CA HIS A 186 8.88 17.93 -3.12
C HIS A 186 9.52 16.63 -2.59
N TYR A 187 9.81 15.66 -3.46
CA TYR A 187 10.54 14.43 -3.16
C TYR A 187 12.07 14.60 -3.06
N ASN A 188 12.59 15.80 -3.32
CA ASN A 188 14.03 16.09 -3.31
C ASN A 188 14.40 17.03 -2.15
N TRP A 189 15.48 16.72 -1.44
CA TRP A 189 16.13 17.62 -0.47
C TRP A 189 16.85 18.79 -1.13
N ASN A 190 17.26 18.66 -2.40
CA ASN A 190 17.86 19.74 -3.18
C ASN A 190 19.05 20.42 -2.47
N TYR A 191 19.96 19.60 -1.93
CA TYR A 191 21.20 20.09 -1.37
C TYR A 191 22.08 20.73 -2.47
N LYS A 192 22.99 21.61 -2.08
CA LYS A 192 24.01 22.20 -2.96
C LYS A 192 25.36 22.22 -2.25
N SER A 193 26.45 22.16 -3.01
CA SER A 193 27.79 22.35 -2.44
C SER A 193 28.04 23.80 -2.00
N VAL A 194 29.18 24.04 -1.35
CA VAL A 194 29.86 25.35 -1.42
C VAL A 194 30.46 25.54 -2.82
N ALA A 195 30.68 26.79 -3.24
CA ALA A 195 31.29 27.07 -4.54
C ALA A 195 32.66 26.38 -4.68
N GLN A 196 32.87 25.68 -5.80
CA GLN A 196 34.09 24.97 -6.16
C GLN A 196 34.86 25.77 -7.21
N ASN A 197 36.21 25.79 -7.12
CA ASN A 197 37.07 26.52 -8.05
C ASN A 197 37.55 25.67 -9.25
N ASN A 198 37.27 24.35 -9.24
CA ASN A 198 37.83 23.37 -10.16
C ASN A 198 36.81 22.32 -10.64
N SER A 199 35.54 22.42 -10.25
CA SER A 199 34.46 21.53 -10.66
C SER A 199 33.14 22.30 -10.71
N CYS A 200 32.13 21.77 -11.41
CA CYS A 200 30.79 22.34 -11.51
C CYS A 200 30.77 23.82 -12.01
N LEU A 201 31.81 24.30 -12.72
CA LEU A 201 31.95 25.72 -13.04
C LEU A 201 30.84 26.25 -13.97
N ILE A 202 30.22 25.39 -14.80
CA ILE A 202 29.04 25.77 -15.60
C ILE A 202 27.81 26.09 -14.73
N MET A 203 27.78 25.61 -13.48
CA MET A 203 26.77 25.88 -12.46
C MET A 203 27.27 26.94 -11.45
N ASN A 204 28.11 27.88 -11.90
CA ASN A 204 28.80 28.87 -11.07
C ASN A 204 29.63 28.26 -9.92
N GLY A 205 30.16 27.05 -10.13
CA GLY A 205 30.91 26.28 -9.13
C GLY A 205 30.05 25.55 -8.09
N PHE A 206 28.72 25.65 -8.15
CA PHE A 206 27.83 24.94 -7.23
C PHE A 206 27.41 23.59 -7.82
N CYS A 207 27.78 22.49 -7.16
CA CYS A 207 27.31 21.15 -7.51
C CYS A 207 25.92 20.89 -6.89
N ASP A 208 24.96 20.49 -7.72
CA ASP A 208 23.58 20.16 -7.31
C ASP A 208 23.49 18.73 -6.75
N TYR A 209 23.12 18.60 -5.47
CA TYR A 209 23.06 17.33 -4.75
C TYR A 209 21.62 16.85 -4.55
N ARG A 210 21.19 15.94 -5.43
CA ARG A 210 19.88 15.27 -5.35
C ARG A 210 19.88 14.22 -4.25
N ALA A 211 18.88 14.24 -3.38
CA ALA A 211 18.69 13.23 -2.34
C ALA A 211 17.19 13.11 -2.02
N GLY A 212 16.69 11.89 -1.85
CA GLY A 212 15.25 11.67 -1.71
C GLY A 212 14.71 11.98 -0.31
N ARG A 213 13.55 12.64 -0.28
CA ARG A 213 12.82 13.14 0.89
C ARG A 213 11.45 12.45 0.97
N GLY A 214 11.41 11.25 1.56
CA GLY A 214 10.21 10.41 1.62
C GLY A 214 10.49 9.01 2.13
N LEU A 215 9.45 8.21 2.32
CA LEU A 215 9.59 6.78 2.65
C LEU A 215 10.25 6.05 1.47
N GLY A 216 11.47 5.56 1.69
CA GLY A 216 12.38 5.06 0.66
C GLY A 216 13.57 5.99 0.38
N GLY A 217 13.57 7.24 0.85
CA GLY A 217 14.63 8.23 0.58
C GLY A 217 14.98 8.32 -0.90
N SER A 218 16.27 8.37 -1.24
CA SER A 218 16.74 8.48 -2.63
C SER A 218 16.22 7.40 -3.58
N THR A 219 15.74 6.24 -3.07
CA THR A 219 15.19 5.18 -3.91
C THR A 219 13.90 5.57 -4.66
N VAL A 220 13.22 6.63 -4.22
CA VAL A 220 12.01 7.15 -4.88
C VAL A 220 12.32 8.09 -6.07
N ILE A 221 13.56 8.60 -6.16
CA ILE A 221 14.01 9.52 -7.24
C ILE A 221 15.28 9.07 -7.99
N ASN A 222 15.97 8.01 -7.57
CA ASN A 222 17.20 7.58 -8.25
C ASN A 222 16.94 6.95 -9.64
N GLY A 223 18.03 6.73 -10.39
CA GLY A 223 18.00 6.16 -11.74
C GLY A 223 17.60 4.69 -11.84
N LEU A 224 17.40 3.98 -10.72
CA LEU A 224 17.08 2.55 -10.65
C LEU A 224 18.19 1.58 -11.11
N PHE A 225 19.40 2.06 -11.35
CA PHE A 225 20.55 1.26 -11.77
C PHE A 225 20.92 0.24 -10.70
N TYR A 226 21.15 -1.01 -11.12
CA TYR A 226 21.67 -2.06 -10.26
C TYR A 226 23.01 -2.58 -10.79
N SER A 227 24.06 -2.28 -10.04
CA SER A 227 25.35 -2.99 -10.09
C SER A 227 25.89 -3.13 -8.67
N ARG A 228 26.87 -4.01 -8.45
CA ARG A 228 27.53 -4.21 -7.14
C ARG A 228 29.00 -3.80 -7.23
N GLY A 229 29.60 -3.48 -6.09
CA GLY A 229 31.05 -3.42 -5.99
C GLY A 229 31.69 -4.77 -6.31
N CYS A 230 32.96 -4.73 -6.70
CA CYS A 230 33.73 -5.95 -6.93
C CYS A 230 34.20 -6.59 -5.60
N LYS A 231 34.80 -7.78 -5.66
CA LYS A 231 35.38 -8.42 -4.46
C LYS A 231 36.40 -7.54 -3.73
N SER A 232 37.33 -6.91 -4.46
CA SER A 232 38.40 -6.10 -3.84
C SER A 232 37.91 -4.83 -3.16
N ASP A 233 36.74 -4.29 -3.53
CA ASP A 233 36.16 -3.12 -2.87
C ASP A 233 35.87 -3.45 -1.40
N TYR A 234 35.01 -4.45 -1.16
CA TYR A 234 34.60 -4.88 0.18
C TYR A 234 35.74 -5.53 0.96
N ASP A 235 36.61 -6.30 0.30
CA ASP A 235 37.80 -6.90 0.94
C ASP A 235 38.79 -5.86 1.49
N SER A 236 38.71 -4.60 1.04
CA SER A 236 39.57 -3.49 1.47
C SER A 236 39.03 -2.65 2.64
N TRP A 237 37.73 -2.76 2.95
CA TRP A 237 37.08 -1.96 4.00
C TRP A 237 37.62 -2.26 5.42
N ASP A 238 38.12 -3.47 5.60
CA ASP A 238 38.77 -3.97 6.80
C ASP A 238 39.81 -4.99 6.34
N SER A 239 41.07 -4.85 6.78
CA SER A 239 42.16 -5.72 6.34
C SER A 239 42.20 -7.06 7.08
N SER A 240 41.55 -7.19 8.24
CA SER A 240 41.58 -8.40 9.08
C SER A 240 40.99 -9.63 8.39
N GLU A 241 41.48 -10.82 8.74
CA GLU A 241 40.98 -12.10 8.21
C GLU A 241 39.60 -12.46 8.77
N GLU A 242 39.29 -12.01 9.98
CA GLU A 242 38.03 -12.27 10.69
C GLU A 242 36.88 -11.36 10.23
N SER A 243 37.13 -10.41 9.33
CA SER A 243 36.17 -9.35 9.02
C SER A 243 34.86 -9.85 8.40
N ASN A 244 33.74 -9.43 9.01
CA ASN A 244 32.40 -9.61 8.48
C ASN A 244 32.11 -8.79 7.20
N TRP A 245 33.03 -7.91 6.78
CA TRP A 245 32.86 -7.04 5.60
C TRP A 245 33.55 -7.57 4.33
N LYS A 246 34.32 -8.67 4.37
CA LYS A 246 34.88 -9.31 3.16
C LYS A 246 33.78 -9.73 2.18
N TYR A 247 34.10 -9.78 0.89
CA TYR A 247 33.11 -10.07 -0.17
C TYR A 247 32.35 -11.39 0.02
N ASP A 248 33.01 -12.44 0.50
CA ASP A 248 32.37 -13.73 0.76
C ASP A 248 31.41 -13.71 1.96
N LYS A 249 31.56 -12.74 2.86
CA LYS A 249 30.63 -12.49 3.98
C LYS A 249 29.44 -11.62 3.57
N VAL A 250 29.67 -10.61 2.72
CA VAL A 250 28.60 -9.72 2.22
C VAL A 250 27.85 -10.25 0.99
N LEU A 251 28.43 -11.13 0.16
CA LEU A 251 27.76 -11.74 -0.98
C LEU A 251 26.49 -12.54 -0.58
N PRO A 252 26.47 -13.31 0.52
CA PRO A 252 25.23 -13.86 1.08
C PRO A 252 24.17 -12.78 1.38
N PHE A 253 24.57 -11.58 1.81
CA PHE A 253 23.64 -10.47 2.01
C PHE A 253 23.15 -9.93 0.66
N PHE A 254 23.99 -9.82 -0.37
CA PHE A 254 23.64 -9.45 -1.75
C PHE A 254 22.71 -10.46 -2.46
N LYS A 255 22.92 -11.76 -2.26
CA LYS A 255 22.01 -12.80 -2.77
C LYS A 255 20.70 -12.86 -1.97
N ARG A 256 20.75 -12.46 -0.70
CA ARG A 256 19.58 -12.11 0.11
C ARG A 256 19.10 -10.68 -0.13
N LEU A 257 19.63 -9.97 -1.14
CA LEU A 257 19.29 -8.60 -1.57
C LEU A 257 18.50 -8.67 -2.88
N GLU A 258 18.95 -9.45 -3.87
CA GLU A 258 18.32 -9.45 -5.19
C GLU A 258 17.35 -10.61 -5.47
N ASN A 259 16.39 -10.30 -6.32
CA ASN A 259 15.47 -11.15 -7.03
C ASN A 259 15.66 -10.88 -8.53
N TYR A 260 16.77 -11.42 -9.01
CA TYR A 260 17.32 -11.27 -10.33
C TYR A 260 16.52 -12.06 -11.36
N LYS A 261 16.15 -11.41 -12.48
CA LYS A 261 15.34 -11.95 -13.59
C LYS A 261 16.10 -12.19 -14.88
N ILE A 262 17.42 -11.99 -14.82
CA ILE A 262 18.31 -11.90 -15.97
C ILE A 262 19.22 -13.14 -15.99
N ASP A 263 19.46 -13.70 -17.17
CA ASP A 263 20.45 -14.77 -17.36
C ASP A 263 21.86 -14.23 -17.07
N ALA A 264 22.59 -14.91 -16.17
CA ALA A 264 23.82 -14.38 -15.57
C ALA A 264 24.71 -15.47 -14.94
N ASP A 265 25.88 -15.07 -14.46
CA ASP A 265 26.91 -15.99 -13.94
C ASP A 265 26.42 -16.75 -12.71
N SER A 266 26.59 -18.08 -12.74
CA SER A 266 26.10 -18.97 -11.68
C SER A 266 26.80 -18.71 -10.35
N GLY A 267 26.03 -18.82 -9.26
CA GLY A 267 26.53 -18.62 -7.90
C GLY A 267 26.56 -17.16 -7.41
N TYR A 268 26.53 -16.16 -8.29
CA TYR A 268 26.62 -14.74 -7.89
C TYR A 268 25.29 -14.09 -7.50
N HIS A 269 24.15 -14.70 -7.85
CA HIS A 269 22.83 -14.05 -7.78
C HIS A 269 21.83 -14.68 -6.83
N GLY A 270 20.92 -13.85 -6.32
CA GLY A 270 19.64 -14.26 -5.74
C GLY A 270 18.48 -14.05 -6.72
N HIS A 271 17.52 -14.96 -6.78
CA HIS A 271 16.30 -14.90 -7.62
C HIS A 271 15.02 -14.65 -6.79
N ASP A 272 15.24 -14.09 -5.60
CA ASP A 272 14.65 -14.63 -4.37
C ASP A 272 14.68 -13.63 -3.20
N GLY A 273 15.76 -12.85 -3.13
CA GLY A 273 15.91 -11.72 -2.22
C GLY A 273 14.95 -10.58 -2.56
N PRO A 274 15.05 -9.45 -1.85
CA PRO A 274 14.09 -8.39 -2.04
C PRO A 274 14.07 -7.71 -3.44
N MET A 275 15.10 -7.02 -3.94
CA MET A 275 14.91 -6.26 -5.19
C MET A 275 14.61 -7.12 -6.40
N ASN A 276 13.45 -6.93 -7.03
CA ASN A 276 13.34 -7.33 -8.44
C ASN A 276 14.39 -6.55 -9.24
N VAL A 277 15.32 -7.28 -9.85
CA VAL A 277 16.38 -6.76 -10.73
C VAL A 277 16.10 -7.36 -12.10
N ASP A 278 15.82 -6.49 -13.06
CA ASP A 278 15.17 -6.85 -14.32
C ASP A 278 15.69 -5.98 -15.46
N TYR A 279 15.37 -6.34 -16.70
CA TYR A 279 15.59 -5.44 -17.83
C TYR A 279 14.35 -4.60 -18.14
N ALA A 280 14.57 -3.37 -18.60
CA ALA A 280 13.53 -2.62 -19.28
C ALA A 280 13.35 -3.17 -20.71
N GLU A 281 12.10 -3.40 -21.12
CA GLU A 281 11.74 -3.93 -22.43
C GLU A 281 10.73 -3.01 -23.15
N PRO A 282 10.74 -2.94 -24.50
CA PRO A 282 11.69 -3.59 -25.40
C PRO A 282 13.09 -2.96 -25.31
N LEU A 283 14.12 -3.73 -25.62
CA LEU A 283 15.49 -3.25 -25.87
C LEU A 283 15.50 -2.06 -26.84
N ASP A 284 16.09 -0.93 -26.42
CA ASP A 284 16.31 0.22 -27.30
C ASP A 284 17.37 -0.15 -28.38
N PRO A 285 17.13 0.09 -29.69
CA PRO A 285 18.08 -0.25 -30.75
C PRO A 285 19.50 0.33 -30.60
N LYS A 286 19.67 1.44 -29.89
CA LYS A 286 21.00 2.01 -29.61
C LYS A 286 21.80 1.15 -28.63
N THR A 287 21.12 0.32 -27.82
CA THR A 287 21.76 -0.57 -26.85
C THR A 287 22.61 -1.64 -27.53
N SER A 288 22.14 -2.24 -28.63
CA SER A 288 22.96 -3.18 -29.40
C SER A 288 24.17 -2.47 -29.99
N THR A 289 24.01 -1.28 -30.59
CA THR A 289 25.15 -0.46 -31.06
C THR A 289 26.20 -0.23 -29.97
N PHE A 290 25.77 0.10 -28.75
CA PHE A 290 26.67 0.27 -27.60
C PHE A 290 27.40 -1.02 -27.22
N LEU A 291 26.71 -2.16 -27.15
CA LEU A 291 27.34 -3.44 -26.79
C LEU A 291 28.24 -3.98 -27.90
N ASP A 292 27.83 -3.85 -29.16
CA ASP A 292 28.57 -4.32 -30.31
C ASP A 292 29.83 -3.48 -30.55
N GLY A 293 29.76 -2.15 -30.36
CA GLY A 293 30.94 -1.27 -30.39
C GLY A 293 31.91 -1.56 -29.25
N ASN A 294 31.43 -1.82 -28.02
CA ASN A 294 32.31 -2.22 -26.93
C ASN A 294 32.95 -3.60 -27.19
N ARG A 295 32.26 -4.52 -27.85
CA ARG A 295 32.83 -5.82 -28.28
C ARG A 295 33.90 -5.64 -29.36
N GLU A 296 33.74 -4.69 -30.28
CA GLU A 296 34.77 -4.31 -31.26
C GLU A 296 36.02 -3.71 -30.58
N LEU A 297 35.84 -2.96 -29.48
CA LEU A 297 36.93 -2.52 -28.58
C LEU A 297 37.44 -3.63 -27.62
N GLY A 298 37.08 -4.89 -27.85
CA GLY A 298 37.58 -6.04 -27.10
C GLY A 298 37.01 -6.21 -25.69
N GLN A 299 35.92 -5.52 -25.33
CA GLN A 299 35.23 -5.75 -24.06
C GLN A 299 34.36 -7.01 -24.12
N GLU A 300 34.39 -7.82 -23.06
CA GLU A 300 33.47 -8.95 -22.89
C GLU A 300 32.05 -8.41 -22.64
N ILE A 301 31.05 -9.01 -23.28
CA ILE A 301 29.64 -8.64 -23.13
C ILE A 301 28.95 -9.67 -22.25
N GLY A 302 28.33 -9.24 -21.15
CA GLY A 302 27.65 -10.15 -20.23
C GLY A 302 27.30 -9.53 -18.89
N ASP A 303 27.21 -10.38 -17.88
CA ASP A 303 26.84 -9.99 -16.52
C ASP A 303 28.02 -9.34 -15.78
N TYR A 304 27.97 -8.02 -15.60
CA TYR A 304 28.94 -7.24 -14.83
C TYR A 304 28.80 -7.41 -13.30
N ASN A 305 27.75 -8.08 -12.80
CA ASN A 305 27.56 -8.41 -11.39
C ASN A 305 28.02 -9.84 -11.04
N GLY A 306 28.61 -10.54 -12.02
CA GLY A 306 29.01 -11.94 -11.96
C GLY A 306 30.47 -12.16 -11.57
N ALA A 307 31.10 -13.15 -12.18
CA ALA A 307 32.48 -13.56 -11.93
C ALA A 307 33.51 -12.57 -12.50
N ASN A 308 33.18 -11.88 -13.59
CA ASN A 308 34.01 -10.81 -14.16
C ASN A 308 33.27 -9.45 -14.11
N PRO A 309 33.69 -8.51 -13.25
CA PRO A 309 33.11 -7.16 -13.22
C PRO A 309 33.59 -6.26 -14.36
N LEU A 310 34.60 -6.67 -15.16
CA LEU A 310 35.12 -5.91 -16.30
C LEU A 310 34.40 -6.32 -17.59
N ARG A 311 33.12 -5.91 -17.70
CA ARG A 311 32.21 -6.24 -18.80
C ARG A 311 31.40 -5.04 -19.26
N ALA A 312 30.85 -5.12 -20.47
CA ALA A 312 29.74 -4.29 -20.91
C ALA A 312 28.42 -5.06 -20.88
N GLY A 313 27.31 -4.38 -20.58
CA GLY A 313 25.99 -5.01 -20.45
C GLY A 313 24.83 -4.03 -20.66
N ARG A 314 23.65 -4.60 -20.90
CA ARG A 314 22.37 -3.88 -20.79
C ARG A 314 22.26 -3.33 -19.36
N VAL A 315 21.68 -2.13 -19.17
CA VAL A 315 21.44 -1.63 -17.81
C VAL A 315 20.42 -2.52 -17.09
N GLN A 316 20.84 -3.06 -15.95
CA GLN A 316 19.99 -3.81 -15.04
C GLN A 316 19.24 -2.85 -14.11
N TYR A 317 17.94 -3.05 -13.98
CA TYR A 317 17.03 -2.10 -13.36
C TYR A 317 16.31 -2.66 -12.14
N ASN A 318 16.24 -1.86 -11.08
CA ASN A 318 15.38 -2.06 -9.93
C ASN A 318 13.92 -1.72 -10.27
N ILE A 319 13.29 -2.53 -11.12
CA ILE A 319 11.90 -2.40 -11.55
C ILE A 319 11.13 -3.70 -11.33
N ILE A 320 9.81 -3.61 -11.23
CA ILE A 320 8.90 -4.77 -11.15
C ILE A 320 7.67 -4.52 -12.03
N ARG A 321 7.45 -5.37 -13.05
CA ARG A 321 6.43 -5.15 -14.09
C ARG A 321 6.53 -3.73 -14.70
N GLY A 322 7.76 -3.26 -14.92
CA GLY A 322 8.06 -1.92 -15.43
C GLY A 322 7.81 -0.74 -14.48
N GLN A 323 7.39 -0.98 -13.22
CA GLN A 323 7.24 0.07 -12.20
C GLN A 323 8.49 0.17 -11.32
N ARG A 324 8.75 1.35 -10.76
CA ARG A 324 9.81 1.58 -9.77
C ARG A 324 9.73 0.57 -8.63
N CYS A 325 10.89 0.05 -8.26
CA CYS A 325 11.11 -0.73 -7.06
C CYS A 325 11.89 0.20 -6.11
N SER A 326 11.33 0.56 -4.95
CA SER A 326 11.97 1.46 -3.97
C SER A 326 12.12 0.75 -2.62
N THR A 327 12.91 1.27 -1.67
CA THR A 327 12.99 0.72 -0.30
C THR A 327 11.79 1.09 0.57
N GLY A 328 10.99 2.09 0.20
CA GLY A 328 9.67 2.34 0.81
C GLY A 328 8.67 1.27 0.40
N ARG A 329 8.47 1.15 -0.92
CA ARG A 329 7.70 0.11 -1.63
C ARG A 329 8.17 -1.31 -1.37
N ALA A 330 9.35 -1.47 -0.79
CA ALA A 330 9.93 -2.71 -0.29
C ALA A 330 9.42 -3.16 1.07
N TYR A 331 9.81 -2.40 2.08
CA TYR A 331 9.96 -2.84 3.46
C TYR A 331 8.96 -2.16 4.39
N LEU A 332 8.34 -1.06 3.94
CA LEU A 332 7.52 -0.19 4.77
C LEU A 332 6.08 -0.12 4.26
N ARG A 333 5.90 0.01 2.93
CA ARG A 333 4.60 0.11 2.25
C ARG A 333 3.77 -1.20 2.31
N LYS A 334 4.34 -2.29 2.85
CA LYS A 334 3.90 -3.66 2.62
C LYS A 334 3.56 -4.50 3.89
N LYS A 335 3.57 -3.93 5.10
CA LYS A 335 3.08 -4.57 6.34
C LYS A 335 2.56 -3.50 7.27
N TYR A 336 1.46 -3.81 7.95
CA TYR A 336 1.25 -3.28 9.28
C TYR A 336 1.96 -4.20 10.27
N ARG A 337 2.91 -3.68 11.04
CA ARG A 337 3.50 -4.36 12.19
C ARG A 337 3.21 -3.51 13.43
N PRO A 338 2.52 -4.04 14.46
CA PRO A 338 2.07 -3.23 15.59
C PRO A 338 3.23 -2.70 16.46
N ASN A 339 4.41 -3.32 16.36
CA ASN A 339 5.65 -2.89 16.99
C ASN A 339 6.49 -1.94 16.11
N LEU A 340 6.13 -1.67 14.85
CA LEU A 340 6.84 -0.74 13.96
C LEU A 340 6.04 0.56 13.75
N HIS A 341 6.44 1.60 14.47
CA HIS A 341 5.77 2.90 14.48
C HIS A 341 6.38 3.81 13.41
N ILE A 342 5.80 3.85 12.21
CA ILE A 342 6.29 4.69 11.10
C ILE A 342 5.64 6.08 11.15
N LEU A 343 6.43 7.12 11.39
CA LEU A 343 5.98 8.51 11.46
C LEU A 343 6.62 9.36 10.33
N PRO A 344 5.97 9.48 9.15
CA PRO A 344 6.36 10.46 8.13
C PRO A 344 6.12 11.90 8.62
N HIS A 345 6.66 12.88 7.88
CA HIS A 345 6.63 14.30 8.22
C HIS A 345 7.28 14.68 9.56
N SER A 346 8.29 13.91 9.97
CA SER A 346 9.00 13.99 11.26
C SER A 346 10.48 14.32 11.09
N TYR A 347 10.86 15.58 11.29
CA TYR A 347 12.22 16.07 11.11
C TYR A 347 13.02 16.00 12.42
N VAL A 348 13.86 14.98 12.59
CA VAL A 348 14.72 14.85 13.78
C VAL A 348 15.77 15.97 13.81
N THR A 349 15.79 16.77 14.88
CA THR A 349 16.67 17.93 15.04
C THR A 349 17.85 17.68 15.98
N LYS A 350 17.73 16.76 16.94
CA LYS A 350 18.80 16.44 17.91
C LYS A 350 18.65 15.05 18.52
N ILE A 351 19.77 14.38 18.80
CA ILE A 351 19.86 13.17 19.63
C ILE A 351 20.08 13.60 21.08
N LEU A 352 19.40 12.94 22.01
CA LEU A 352 19.54 13.13 23.45
C LEU A 352 20.56 12.13 23.99
N ILE A 353 21.65 12.65 24.53
CA ILE A 353 22.79 11.90 25.06
C ILE A 353 23.07 12.44 26.47
N ASP A 354 23.25 11.54 27.43
CA ASP A 354 23.72 11.95 28.76
C ASP A 354 25.23 12.24 28.72
N ALA A 355 25.63 13.41 29.22
CA ALA A 355 27.00 13.91 29.05
C ALA A 355 28.03 13.24 29.98
N ALA A 356 27.60 12.58 31.06
CA ALA A 356 28.48 11.93 32.03
C ALA A 356 28.74 10.46 31.65
N THR A 357 27.70 9.75 31.21
CA THR A 357 27.74 8.34 30.79
C THR A 357 27.99 8.15 29.31
N LYS A 358 27.88 9.23 28.50
CA LYS A 358 27.90 9.20 27.02
C LYS A 358 26.87 8.27 26.38
N ARG A 359 25.77 7.97 27.08
CA ARG A 359 24.71 7.07 26.59
C ARG A 359 23.62 7.84 25.84
N ALA A 360 23.34 7.44 24.60
CA ALA A 360 22.20 7.95 23.84
C ALA A 360 20.89 7.34 24.38
N TYR A 361 19.89 8.19 24.65
CA TYR A 361 18.64 7.78 25.31
C TYR A 361 17.36 8.30 24.65
N GLY A 362 17.45 9.14 23.61
CA GLY A 362 16.28 9.59 22.86
C GLY A 362 16.59 10.55 21.73
N VAL A 363 15.55 11.16 21.16
CA VAL A 363 15.61 12.16 20.09
C VAL A 363 14.58 13.27 20.30
N VAL A 364 14.91 14.47 19.81
CA VAL A 364 14.00 15.61 19.62
C VAL A 364 13.71 15.74 18.13
N PHE A 365 12.44 15.93 17.77
CA PHE A 365 12.04 16.08 16.38
C PHE A 365 10.87 17.05 16.19
N ALA A 366 10.87 17.76 15.06
CA ALA A 366 9.79 18.65 14.66
C ALA A 366 8.78 17.89 13.78
N ARG A 367 7.49 17.97 14.14
CA ARG A 367 6.38 17.39 13.38
C ARG A 367 5.16 18.31 13.48
N HIS A 368 4.51 18.58 12.34
CA HIS A 368 3.33 19.46 12.26
C HIS A 368 3.54 20.82 12.98
N GLN A 369 4.74 21.41 12.83
CA GLN A 369 5.14 22.69 13.45
C GLN A 369 5.11 22.68 15.00
N ARG A 370 5.40 21.52 15.62
CA ARG A 370 5.61 21.33 17.08
C ARG A 370 6.82 20.45 17.34
N TYR A 371 7.44 20.57 18.51
CA TYR A 371 8.47 19.65 18.99
C TYR A 371 7.89 18.44 19.73
N LEU A 372 8.44 17.27 19.44
CA LEU A 372 8.16 15.99 20.08
C LEU A 372 9.47 15.35 20.57
N VAL A 373 9.38 14.54 21.62
CA VAL A 373 10.49 13.74 22.16
C VAL A 373 10.12 12.26 22.13
N ALA A 374 11.05 11.40 21.71
CA ALA A 374 10.93 9.95 21.85
C ALA A 374 12.18 9.38 22.53
N LYS A 375 12.02 8.42 23.43
CA LYS A 375 13.12 7.78 24.18
C LYS A 375 13.42 6.38 23.65
N SER A 376 14.66 5.93 23.81
CA SER A 376 15.15 4.62 23.38
C SER A 376 15.71 3.85 24.58
N ARG A 377 15.35 2.57 24.73
CA ARG A 377 15.96 1.66 25.72
C ARG A 377 17.32 1.14 25.22
N ASN A 378 17.36 0.77 23.94
CA ASN A 378 18.49 0.22 23.23
C ASN A 378 18.94 1.22 22.14
N GLU A 379 19.54 0.70 21.06
CA GLU A 379 20.24 1.47 20.03
C GLU A 379 19.34 2.40 19.20
N ILE A 380 19.76 3.66 19.09
CA ILE A 380 19.28 4.65 18.13
C ILE A 380 20.13 4.52 16.86
N VAL A 381 19.49 4.35 15.70
CA VAL A 381 20.16 4.12 14.42
C VAL A 381 19.91 5.27 13.45
N LEU A 382 20.98 5.95 13.04
CA LEU A 382 20.94 7.01 12.03
C LEU A 382 20.97 6.40 10.63
N SER A 383 19.95 6.67 9.82
CA SER A 383 19.93 6.43 8.38
C SER A 383 19.38 7.66 7.63
N ALA A 384 19.74 8.87 8.08
CA ALA A 384 19.27 10.12 7.49
C ALA A 384 19.93 10.45 6.13
N GLY A 385 20.88 9.63 5.69
CA GLY A 385 21.65 9.80 4.46
C GLY A 385 22.95 10.58 4.68
N ALA A 386 23.90 10.42 3.75
CA ALA A 386 25.29 10.83 3.95
C ALA A 386 25.53 12.33 4.21
N TYR A 387 24.56 13.20 3.92
CA TYR A 387 24.63 14.63 4.26
C TYR A 387 24.06 14.94 5.65
N ARG A 388 23.03 14.21 6.09
CA ARG A 388 22.19 14.57 7.26
C ARG A 388 22.46 13.71 8.49
N SER A 389 22.97 12.49 8.34
CA SER A 389 23.51 11.70 9.46
C SER A 389 24.72 12.37 10.14
N PRO A 390 25.79 12.83 9.44
CA PRO A 390 26.87 13.60 10.07
C PRO A 390 26.38 14.94 10.65
N GLN A 391 25.44 15.61 9.97
CA GLN A 391 24.83 16.85 10.47
C GLN A 391 24.16 16.62 11.83
N LEU A 392 23.36 15.55 11.97
CA LEU A 392 22.64 15.25 13.20
C LEU A 392 23.58 14.83 14.34
N LEU A 393 24.67 14.11 14.05
CA LEU A 393 25.73 13.85 15.03
C LEU A 393 26.33 15.16 15.55
N MET A 394 26.76 16.05 14.66
CA MET A 394 27.36 17.34 15.05
C MET A 394 26.39 18.21 15.86
N LEU A 395 25.12 18.35 15.43
CA LEU A 395 24.07 19.06 16.19
C LEU A 395 23.81 18.45 17.59
N SER A 396 24.18 17.18 17.78
CA SER A 396 24.06 16.46 19.05
C SER A 396 25.32 16.51 19.91
N GLY A 397 26.40 17.14 19.45
CA GLY A 397 27.67 17.26 20.17
C GLY A 397 28.71 16.18 19.82
N ILE A 398 28.53 15.46 18.71
CA ILE A 398 29.46 14.44 18.22
C ILE A 398 30.08 14.90 16.91
N GLY A 399 31.38 15.18 16.90
CA GLY A 399 32.08 15.71 15.73
C GLY A 399 33.29 16.56 16.10
N PRO A 400 33.94 17.22 15.12
CA PRO A 400 35.22 17.88 15.34
C PRO A 400 35.11 19.00 16.39
N ALA A 401 35.83 18.87 17.50
CA ALA A 401 35.65 19.71 18.68
C ALA A 401 35.70 21.22 18.36
N ASP A 402 36.71 21.67 17.61
CA ASP A 402 36.86 23.08 17.21
C ASP A 402 35.64 23.59 16.43
N HIS A 403 35.07 22.77 15.53
CA HIS A 403 33.90 23.15 14.72
C HIS A 403 32.62 23.26 15.57
N LEU A 404 32.49 22.42 16.59
CA LEU A 404 31.37 22.46 17.53
C LEU A 404 31.49 23.65 18.49
N ILE A 405 32.69 23.90 19.03
CA ILE A 405 32.99 25.04 19.91
C ILE A 405 32.74 26.37 19.19
N ASN A 406 33.20 26.52 17.94
CA ASN A 406 32.96 27.70 17.09
C ASN A 406 31.48 27.94 16.75
N LEU A 407 30.59 26.97 17.02
CA LEU A 407 29.14 27.07 16.83
C LEU A 407 28.35 27.00 18.14
N GLU A 408 29.01 27.18 19.29
CA GLU A 408 28.43 27.13 20.65
C GLU A 408 27.74 25.77 20.99
N ILE A 409 28.11 24.70 20.29
CA ILE A 409 27.60 23.34 20.53
C ILE A 409 28.50 22.64 21.55
N PRO A 410 27.97 22.17 22.70
CA PRO A 410 28.76 21.40 23.65
C PRO A 410 29.29 20.11 23.05
N VAL A 411 30.60 19.87 23.16
CA VAL A 411 31.26 18.64 22.73
C VAL A 411 30.96 17.52 23.72
N ILE A 412 30.43 16.41 23.22
CA ILE A 412 30.18 15.15 23.96
C ILE A 412 31.24 14.11 23.54
N CYS A 413 31.55 14.03 22.25
CA CYS A 413 32.64 13.21 21.71
C CYS A 413 33.29 13.94 20.53
N ASP A 414 34.61 14.17 20.61
CA ASP A 414 35.38 14.65 19.47
C ASP A 414 35.61 13.48 18.51
N LEU A 415 35.13 13.61 17.28
CA LEU A 415 35.21 12.59 16.24
C LEU A 415 35.38 13.23 14.86
N PRO A 416 35.99 12.54 13.88
CA PRO A 416 36.22 13.03 12.51
C PRO A 416 34.94 13.08 11.63
N VAL A 417 33.77 13.33 12.25
CA VAL A 417 32.48 13.45 11.56
C VAL A 417 32.57 14.44 10.42
N GLY A 418 32.16 13.99 9.24
CA GLY A 418 32.14 14.78 8.01
C GLY A 418 33.49 14.95 7.31
N LYS A 419 34.62 14.45 7.81
CA LYS A 419 35.97 14.74 7.26
C LYS A 419 36.37 13.97 5.99
N PHE A 420 35.68 12.87 5.66
CA PHE A 420 36.06 11.97 4.55
C PHE A 420 34.93 11.81 3.52
N PHE A 421 34.27 12.90 3.14
CA PHE A 421 33.24 12.86 2.09
C PHE A 421 33.86 12.41 0.76
N LYS A 422 33.30 11.35 0.16
CA LYS A 422 33.55 10.96 -1.23
C LYS A 422 32.23 10.75 -1.96
N ASP A 423 32.27 10.87 -3.28
CA ASP A 423 31.13 10.75 -4.20
C ASP A 423 31.66 10.46 -5.61
N HIS A 424 30.88 9.79 -6.45
CA HIS A 424 31.27 9.51 -7.83
C HIS A 424 31.12 10.80 -8.67
N SER A 425 32.22 11.25 -9.27
CA SER A 425 32.24 12.38 -10.20
C SER A 425 32.16 11.91 -11.66
N SER A 426 31.42 12.62 -12.49
CA SER A 426 31.24 12.31 -13.91
C SER A 426 31.43 13.56 -14.79
N TYR A 427 31.86 13.37 -16.04
CA TYR A 427 31.96 14.44 -17.04
C TYR A 427 30.79 14.37 -18.02
N ALA A 428 29.93 15.39 -18.02
CA ALA A 428 28.69 15.41 -18.80
C ALA A 428 28.85 15.86 -20.27
N GLY A 429 30.05 16.26 -20.69
CA GLY A 429 30.30 16.93 -21.96
C GLY A 429 30.66 16.03 -23.14
N LEU A 430 30.10 14.80 -23.22
CA LEU A 430 30.27 13.88 -24.34
C LEU A 430 28.92 13.60 -25.01
N ASN A 431 28.43 14.59 -25.75
CA ASN A 431 27.20 14.49 -26.52
C ASN A 431 27.52 14.04 -27.95
N VAL A 432 26.75 13.09 -28.47
CA VAL A 432 26.96 12.45 -29.78
C VAL A 432 25.66 12.47 -30.56
N LEU A 433 25.68 13.05 -31.77
CA LEU A 433 24.59 12.99 -32.73
C LEU A 433 24.64 11.68 -33.52
N THR A 434 23.48 11.16 -33.90
CA THR A 434 23.33 9.93 -34.69
C THR A 434 22.28 10.15 -35.79
N ASN A 435 22.18 9.25 -36.77
CA ASN A 435 21.08 9.29 -37.75
C ASN A 435 19.76 8.69 -37.20
N HIS A 436 19.81 7.94 -36.10
CA HIS A 436 18.66 7.33 -35.43
C HIS A 436 17.94 8.35 -34.53
N SER A 437 16.69 8.69 -34.86
CA SER A 437 15.84 9.50 -33.98
C SER A 437 15.17 8.65 -32.89
N ASN A 438 15.17 9.16 -31.67
CA ASN A 438 14.32 8.73 -30.56
C ASN A 438 12.85 9.05 -30.91
N GLY A 439 12.23 8.17 -31.70
CA GLY A 439 10.96 8.43 -32.40
C GLY A 439 9.85 8.98 -31.51
N GLN A 440 9.34 10.17 -31.87
CA GLN A 440 8.29 10.86 -31.13
C GLN A 440 6.94 10.14 -31.30
N ARG A 441 6.33 9.72 -30.19
CA ARG A 441 4.91 9.35 -30.10
C ARG A 441 4.24 10.26 -29.08
N GLU A 442 2.92 10.42 -29.15
CA GLU A 442 2.19 11.15 -28.13
C GLU A 442 2.35 10.46 -26.76
N LEU A 443 2.46 11.25 -25.68
CA LEU A 443 2.60 10.78 -24.29
C LEU A 443 1.61 9.66 -23.94
N ARG A 444 0.40 9.73 -24.50
CA ARG A 444 -0.65 8.72 -24.36
C ARG A 444 -0.16 7.31 -24.71
N TYR A 445 0.54 7.12 -25.84
CA TYR A 445 1.06 5.81 -26.24
C TYR A 445 2.19 5.32 -25.33
N HIS A 446 3.02 6.23 -24.81
CA HIS A 446 4.05 5.89 -23.81
C HIS A 446 3.41 5.40 -22.50
N VAL A 447 2.26 5.98 -22.10
CA VAL A 447 1.45 5.54 -20.95
C VAL A 447 0.73 4.20 -21.23
N GLU A 448 0.20 3.99 -22.43
CA GLU A 448 -0.41 2.71 -22.82
C GLU A 448 0.60 1.56 -22.88
N ASP A 449 1.86 1.84 -23.24
CA ASP A 449 2.95 0.87 -23.14
C ASP A 449 3.38 0.65 -21.68
N TYR A 450 3.51 1.71 -20.87
CA TYR A 450 3.82 1.63 -19.44
C TYR A 450 2.83 0.76 -18.66
N LEU A 451 1.54 0.91 -18.95
CA LEU A 451 0.47 0.10 -18.33
C LEU A 451 0.54 -1.38 -18.71
N LYS A 452 1.23 -1.73 -19.79
CA LYS A 452 1.54 -3.10 -20.22
C LYS A 452 2.92 -3.58 -19.69
N GLY A 453 3.58 -2.79 -18.83
CA GLY A 453 4.89 -3.10 -18.26
C GLY A 453 6.07 -2.94 -19.22
N ARG A 454 5.92 -2.17 -20.31
CA ARG A 454 6.92 -2.01 -21.37
C ARG A 454 7.08 -0.55 -21.85
N GLY A 455 8.02 -0.31 -22.76
CA GLY A 455 8.22 0.98 -23.43
C GLY A 455 8.95 2.03 -22.57
N GLU A 456 9.21 3.20 -23.13
CA GLU A 456 10.22 4.13 -22.59
C GLU A 456 10.04 4.52 -21.10
N LEU A 457 8.80 4.56 -20.59
CA LEU A 457 8.54 4.96 -19.21
C LEU A 457 8.92 3.89 -18.17
N VAL A 458 9.24 2.66 -18.57
CA VAL A 458 9.71 1.60 -17.66
C VAL A 458 11.22 1.59 -17.46
N ALA A 459 11.96 2.33 -18.28
CA ALA A 459 13.40 2.45 -18.17
C ALA A 459 13.81 3.62 -17.27
N GLY A 460 15.00 3.52 -16.68
CA GLY A 460 15.77 4.69 -16.28
C GLY A 460 16.41 5.40 -17.48
N PRO A 461 17.25 6.42 -17.24
CA PRO A 461 17.71 7.33 -18.30
C PRO A 461 18.81 6.81 -19.23
N ALA A 462 19.33 5.58 -19.06
CA ALA A 462 20.39 5.02 -19.91
C ALA A 462 20.15 3.58 -20.37
N PHE A 463 20.89 3.20 -21.41
CA PHE A 463 20.62 2.00 -22.21
C PHE A 463 21.63 0.87 -21.95
N GLY A 464 22.93 1.22 -21.90
CA GLY A 464 24.02 0.30 -21.62
C GLY A 464 25.08 0.92 -20.70
N ALA A 465 25.81 0.05 -20.02
CA ALA A 465 26.95 0.37 -19.15
C ALA A 465 28.16 -0.49 -19.54
N THR A 466 29.37 0.05 -19.39
CA THR A 466 30.62 -0.73 -19.46
C THR A 466 31.56 -0.36 -18.33
N PHE A 467 32.10 -1.38 -17.67
CA PHE A 467 32.99 -1.26 -16.53
C PHE A 467 34.42 -1.53 -16.97
N LEU A 468 35.24 -0.49 -16.92
CA LEU A 468 36.57 -0.42 -17.51
C LEU A 468 37.64 -0.28 -16.42
N LYS A 469 38.82 -0.86 -16.68
CA LYS A 469 40.01 -0.71 -15.85
C LYS A 469 41.06 0.11 -16.60
N SER A 470 41.47 1.24 -16.02
CA SER A 470 42.57 2.05 -16.56
C SER A 470 43.94 1.39 -16.32
N ASN A 471 44.94 1.84 -17.08
CA ASN A 471 46.34 1.47 -16.84
C ASN A 471 46.93 2.08 -15.55
N LEU A 472 46.18 2.93 -14.84
CA LEU A 472 46.60 3.58 -13.60
C LEU A 472 46.18 2.78 -12.36
N PHE A 473 45.21 1.87 -12.48
CA PHE A 473 44.64 1.09 -11.37
C PHE A 473 45.24 -0.32 -11.29
N THR A 474 46.57 -0.44 -11.40
CA THR A 474 47.27 -1.71 -11.61
C THR A 474 46.98 -2.78 -10.55
N THR A 475 46.85 -2.39 -9.28
CA THR A 475 46.80 -3.26 -8.10
C THR A 475 45.48 -4.01 -7.88
N SER A 476 44.38 -3.62 -8.53
CA SER A 476 43.05 -4.21 -8.35
C SER A 476 42.60 -5.04 -9.55
N LYS A 477 41.63 -5.95 -9.38
CA LYS A 477 40.94 -6.63 -10.50
C LYS A 477 39.66 -5.91 -10.97
N CYS A 478 39.39 -4.73 -10.40
CA CYS A 478 38.12 -4.03 -10.55
C CYS A 478 38.20 -2.84 -11.50
N SER A 479 37.04 -2.27 -11.82
CA SER A 479 36.90 -1.08 -12.64
C SER A 479 37.06 0.20 -11.80
N ASP A 480 37.91 1.12 -12.24
CA ASP A 480 38.00 2.50 -11.75
C ASP A 480 37.16 3.48 -12.57
N MET A 481 36.60 3.02 -13.71
CA MET A 481 35.79 3.80 -14.64
C MET A 481 34.54 3.01 -15.06
N GLU A 482 33.36 3.62 -14.95
CA GLU A 482 32.13 3.16 -15.61
C GLU A 482 31.78 4.14 -16.73
N VAL A 483 31.45 3.65 -17.93
CA VAL A 483 30.92 4.48 -19.02
C VAL A 483 29.49 4.04 -19.32
N THR A 484 28.53 4.95 -19.13
CA THR A 484 27.12 4.71 -19.45
C THR A 484 26.66 5.55 -20.64
N MET A 485 25.72 5.03 -21.43
CA MET A 485 25.14 5.74 -22.58
C MET A 485 23.67 6.09 -22.33
N TYR A 486 23.40 7.39 -22.18
CA TYR A 486 22.13 8.00 -21.79
C TYR A 486 21.31 8.48 -22.99
N LYS A 487 19.98 8.51 -22.81
CA LYS A 487 19.07 9.27 -23.69
C LYS A 487 19.33 10.77 -23.47
N TYR A 488 19.57 11.51 -24.55
CA TYR A 488 19.64 12.97 -24.46
C TYR A 488 18.23 13.54 -24.18
N THR A 489 18.14 14.55 -23.30
CA THR A 489 16.84 15.07 -22.79
C THR A 489 16.85 16.60 -22.70
N GLU A 490 15.67 17.21 -22.61
CA GLU A 490 15.54 18.67 -22.40
C GLU A 490 16.25 19.17 -21.14
N ALA A 491 16.28 18.36 -20.07
CA ALA A 491 17.01 18.68 -18.84
C ALA A 491 18.53 18.74 -19.02
N LEU A 492 19.09 17.92 -19.92
CA LEU A 492 20.50 18.04 -20.35
C LEU A 492 20.68 19.21 -21.33
N ASN A 493 19.65 19.55 -22.11
CA ASN A 493 19.72 20.62 -23.10
C ASN A 493 19.91 22.02 -22.49
N PHE A 494 19.55 22.20 -21.21
CA PHE A 494 19.87 23.40 -20.43
C PHE A 494 21.36 23.79 -20.48
N PHE A 495 22.27 22.82 -20.60
CA PHE A 495 23.72 23.07 -20.61
C PHE A 495 24.32 23.28 -22.01
N TYR A 496 23.65 22.83 -23.07
CA TYR A 496 24.28 22.67 -24.40
C TYR A 496 23.47 23.23 -25.59
N ASN A 497 22.18 23.56 -25.40
CA ASN A 497 21.32 24.20 -26.41
C ASN A 497 21.32 23.51 -27.80
N VAL A 498 21.24 22.18 -27.80
CA VAL A 498 21.18 21.32 -29.00
C VAL A 498 19.83 21.45 -29.70
N THR A 499 19.87 21.57 -31.03
CA THR A 499 18.71 21.81 -31.90
C THR A 499 17.90 20.55 -32.25
N ASP A 500 18.53 19.37 -32.29
CA ASP A 500 17.84 18.07 -32.49
C ASP A 500 18.15 17.09 -31.34
N ILE A 501 17.51 17.38 -30.20
CA ILE A 501 17.46 16.53 -29.00
C ILE A 501 17.10 15.07 -29.34
N SER A 502 16.28 14.84 -30.39
CA SER A 502 15.79 13.51 -30.73
C SER A 502 16.89 12.58 -31.25
N LYS A 503 17.95 13.10 -31.85
CA LYS A 503 19.03 12.32 -32.48
C LYS A 503 20.29 12.17 -31.62
N ALA A 504 20.30 12.79 -30.44
CA ALA A 504 21.46 12.80 -29.55
C ALA A 504 21.44 11.68 -28.49
N VAL A 505 22.64 11.26 -28.08
CA VAL A 505 22.92 10.51 -26.85
C VAL A 505 24.04 11.20 -26.07
N THR A 506 24.05 11.03 -24.75
CA THR A 506 25.16 11.51 -23.89
C THR A 506 25.91 10.31 -23.32
N PHE A 507 27.23 10.35 -23.33
CA PHE A 507 28.06 9.39 -22.61
C PHE A 507 28.51 10.00 -21.28
N PHE A 508 28.28 9.26 -20.19
CA PHE A 508 28.76 9.63 -18.87
C PHE A 508 29.87 8.65 -18.46
N PRO A 509 31.16 9.02 -18.63
CA PRO A 509 32.25 8.42 -17.88
C PRO A 509 32.13 8.83 -16.40
N ILE A 510 32.23 7.86 -15.51
CA ILE A 510 32.00 7.98 -14.06
C ILE A 510 33.23 7.43 -13.35
N LEU A 511 33.82 8.25 -12.46
CA LEU A 511 34.95 7.85 -11.65
C LEU A 511 34.46 7.03 -10.45
N LEU A 512 34.80 5.74 -10.41
CA LEU A 512 34.34 4.77 -9.39
C LEU A 512 35.24 4.75 -8.15
N HIS A 513 36.49 5.19 -8.27
CA HIS A 513 37.51 5.11 -7.22
C HIS A 513 38.24 6.45 -6.97
N PRO A 514 37.52 7.56 -6.71
CA PRO A 514 38.12 8.89 -6.50
C PRO A 514 39.15 8.92 -5.36
N LYS A 515 40.24 9.64 -5.60
CA LYS A 515 41.32 9.95 -4.65
C LYS A 515 41.09 11.30 -3.98
N SER A 516 40.42 12.22 -4.68
CA SER A 516 39.84 13.42 -4.08
C SER A 516 38.84 13.04 -2.99
N PHE A 517 38.91 13.74 -1.86
CA PHE A 517 37.89 13.70 -0.82
C PHE A 517 37.68 15.12 -0.27
N GLY A 518 36.51 15.31 0.33
CA GLY A 518 36.04 16.61 0.80
C GLY A 518 35.37 16.52 2.17
N THR A 519 34.52 17.49 2.47
CA THR A 519 33.91 17.61 3.81
C THR A 519 32.41 17.89 3.81
N VAL A 520 31.72 17.43 4.85
CA VAL A 520 30.36 17.85 5.21
C VAL A 520 30.38 18.42 6.62
N SER A 521 30.16 19.72 6.79
CA SER A 521 30.21 20.41 8.09
C SER A 521 28.91 21.19 8.38
N LEU A 522 28.69 21.55 9.65
CA LEU A 522 27.56 22.41 9.99
C LEU A 522 27.76 23.83 9.46
N ARG A 523 26.70 24.39 8.86
CA ARG A 523 26.62 25.83 8.52
C ARG A 523 26.43 26.72 9.74
N SER A 524 25.68 26.23 10.73
CA SER A 524 25.39 26.88 12.00
C SER A 524 24.85 25.85 13.00
N SER A 525 24.53 26.28 14.22
CA SER A 525 23.82 25.48 15.23
C SER A 525 22.31 25.31 14.94
N ASP A 526 21.78 25.91 13.87
CA ASP A 526 20.36 25.81 13.49
C ASP A 526 20.10 24.46 12.80
N PRO A 527 19.28 23.56 13.40
CA PRO A 527 19.05 22.23 12.84
C PRO A 527 18.25 22.26 11.53
N PHE A 528 17.64 23.40 11.16
CA PHE A 528 16.87 23.53 9.92
C PHE A 528 17.71 24.00 8.73
N GLN A 529 18.90 24.58 8.94
CA GLN A 529 19.78 24.97 7.83
C GLN A 529 20.49 23.74 7.22
N TYR A 530 20.64 23.71 5.89
CA TYR A 530 21.40 22.64 5.23
C TYR A 530 22.91 22.77 5.49
N PRO A 531 23.62 21.62 5.62
CA PRO A 531 25.06 21.59 5.91
C PRO A 531 25.88 22.16 4.76
N LEU A 532 27.13 22.49 5.04
CA LEU A 532 28.12 22.86 4.04
C LEU A 532 28.69 21.56 3.45
N ILE A 533 28.38 21.28 2.19
CA ILE A 533 28.94 20.14 1.44
C ILE A 533 30.06 20.69 0.56
N ASN A 534 31.28 20.19 0.72
CA ASN A 534 32.44 20.57 -0.09
C ASN A 534 33.01 19.31 -0.76
N PRO A 535 32.65 18.98 -2.01
CA PRO A 535 33.09 17.74 -2.64
C PRO A 535 34.59 17.72 -2.96
N ASN A 536 35.19 18.88 -3.24
CA ASN A 536 36.63 19.02 -3.49
C ASN A 536 37.14 18.09 -4.62
N PHE A 537 36.30 17.86 -5.65
CA PHE A 537 36.65 17.00 -6.80
C PHE A 537 37.90 17.49 -7.52
N TRP A 538 38.67 16.58 -8.13
CA TRP A 538 39.89 16.87 -8.90
C TRP A 538 40.98 17.63 -8.12
N SER A 539 41.02 17.45 -6.79
CA SER A 539 42.02 18.03 -5.90
C SER A 539 43.16 17.07 -5.57
N ASP A 540 43.09 15.82 -6.03
CA ASP A 540 44.06 14.79 -5.69
C ASP A 540 45.49 15.17 -6.13
N PRO A 541 46.52 15.08 -5.25
CA PRO A 541 47.87 15.54 -5.57
C PRO A 541 48.53 14.83 -6.75
N GLY A 542 48.09 13.61 -7.09
CA GLY A 542 48.57 12.85 -8.24
C GLY A 542 47.88 13.20 -9.56
N GLN A 543 46.79 13.96 -9.52
CA GLN A 543 45.81 14.13 -10.59
C GLN A 543 45.34 12.79 -11.18
N GLN A 544 45.26 11.73 -10.36
CA GLN A 544 44.80 10.41 -10.79
C GLN A 544 43.34 10.44 -11.22
N ASP A 545 42.48 11.18 -10.51
CA ASP A 545 41.04 11.29 -10.81
C ASP A 545 40.81 11.84 -12.22
N VAL A 546 41.55 12.90 -12.54
CA VAL A 546 41.56 13.55 -13.85
C VAL A 546 42.07 12.61 -14.93
N LYS A 547 43.16 11.88 -14.68
CA LYS A 547 43.76 10.96 -15.66
C LYS A 547 42.87 9.75 -15.95
N THR A 548 42.20 9.19 -14.94
CA THR A 548 41.18 8.15 -15.13
C THR A 548 39.94 8.71 -15.85
N MET A 549 39.51 9.94 -15.57
CA MET A 549 38.43 10.59 -16.33
C MET A 549 38.79 10.83 -17.80
N LEU A 550 40.03 11.26 -18.09
CA LEU A 550 40.57 11.33 -19.45
C LEU A 550 40.59 9.96 -20.13
N TYR A 551 40.97 8.88 -19.44
CA TYR A 551 40.88 7.52 -19.96
C TYR A 551 39.45 7.15 -20.38
N GLY A 552 38.44 7.46 -19.55
CA GLY A 552 37.03 7.26 -19.87
C GLY A 552 36.56 8.07 -21.10
N ILE A 553 36.97 9.34 -21.20
CA ILE A 553 36.73 10.18 -22.38
C ILE A 553 37.36 9.56 -23.64
N ARG A 554 38.62 9.12 -23.55
CA ARG A 554 39.34 8.50 -24.67
C ARG A 554 38.75 7.15 -25.08
N HIS A 555 38.08 6.42 -24.19
CA HIS A 555 37.30 5.23 -24.54
C HIS A 555 36.07 5.58 -25.38
N VAL A 556 35.28 6.58 -24.97
CA VAL A 556 34.10 7.05 -25.74
C VAL A 556 34.49 7.53 -27.14
N LEU A 557 35.61 8.27 -27.27
CA LEU A 557 36.12 8.71 -28.57
C LEU A 557 36.53 7.54 -29.49
N LYS A 558 37.00 6.42 -28.94
CA LYS A 558 37.24 5.19 -29.72
C LYS A 558 35.94 4.46 -30.04
N LEU A 559 34.98 4.48 -29.12
CA LEU A 559 33.70 3.77 -29.24
C LEU A 559 32.87 4.31 -30.40
N ILE A 560 32.80 5.63 -30.57
CA ILE A 560 32.10 6.25 -31.71
C ILE A 560 32.78 6.00 -33.07
N GLU A 561 34.07 5.65 -33.07
CA GLU A 561 34.84 5.31 -34.26
C GLU A 561 34.69 3.83 -34.69
N THR A 562 33.98 3.00 -33.92
CA THR A 562 33.72 1.59 -34.26
C THR A 562 32.71 1.44 -35.40
N LYS A 563 32.68 0.28 -36.07
CA LYS A 563 31.76 0.00 -37.18
C LYS A 563 30.28 0.21 -36.81
N PRO A 564 29.74 -0.30 -35.67
CA PRO A 564 28.34 -0.08 -35.30
C PRO A 564 27.97 1.39 -35.11
N PHE A 565 28.87 2.20 -34.53
CA PHE A 565 28.61 3.63 -34.34
C PHE A 565 28.71 4.42 -35.65
N LYS A 566 29.64 4.05 -36.55
CA LYS A 566 29.71 4.60 -37.91
C LYS A 566 28.48 4.27 -38.76
N GLU A 567 27.90 3.09 -38.61
CA GLU A 567 26.65 2.72 -39.29
C GLU A 567 25.46 3.61 -38.88
N ILE A 568 25.40 4.07 -37.62
CA ILE A 568 24.42 5.07 -37.17
C ILE A 568 24.89 6.52 -37.33
N ASN A 569 25.93 6.77 -38.14
CA ASN A 569 26.53 8.08 -38.42
C ASN A 569 26.85 8.88 -37.13
N ALA A 570 27.42 8.20 -36.13
CA ALA A 570 27.75 8.79 -34.84
C ALA A 570 28.81 9.89 -34.98
N THR A 571 28.51 11.09 -34.48
CA THR A 571 29.40 12.25 -34.56
C THR A 571 29.43 13.01 -33.23
N LEU A 572 30.62 13.27 -32.69
CA LEU A 572 30.79 14.03 -31.46
C LEU A 572 30.36 15.50 -31.67
N MET A 573 29.54 16.01 -30.76
CA MET A 573 29.14 17.42 -30.77
C MET A 573 30.26 18.32 -30.24
N PRO A 574 30.74 19.31 -31.02
CA PRO A 574 31.70 20.28 -30.52
C PRO A 574 31.02 21.24 -29.54
N ILE A 575 31.46 21.22 -28.29
CA ILE A 575 31.04 22.19 -27.27
C ILE A 575 32.12 23.27 -27.20
N HIS A 576 31.82 24.50 -27.61
CA HIS A 576 32.81 25.58 -27.58
C HIS A 576 32.74 26.36 -26.25
N LEU A 577 33.66 26.10 -25.33
CA LEU A 577 33.89 26.95 -24.15
C LEU A 577 34.94 28.03 -24.47
N PRO A 578 34.60 29.33 -24.42
CA PRO A 578 35.58 30.40 -24.64
C PRO A 578 36.79 30.32 -23.70
N SER A 579 36.59 29.96 -22.44
CA SER A 579 37.67 29.75 -21.45
C SER A 579 38.65 28.64 -21.80
N CYS A 580 38.27 27.69 -22.66
CA CYS A 580 39.11 26.56 -23.08
C CYS A 580 39.60 26.69 -24.53
N SER A 581 39.27 27.80 -25.21
CA SER A 581 39.54 28.02 -26.65
C SER A 581 41.04 28.10 -27.02
N ASN A 582 41.90 28.38 -26.04
CA ASN A 582 43.35 28.40 -26.20
C ASN A 582 44.00 26.99 -26.26
N HIS A 583 43.21 25.92 -26.12
CA HIS A 583 43.70 24.54 -26.20
C HIS A 583 43.28 23.88 -27.52
N THR A 584 44.15 23.06 -28.10
CA THR A 584 43.87 22.28 -29.31
C THR A 584 42.64 21.40 -29.09
N TYR A 585 41.66 21.47 -30.00
CA TYR A 585 40.43 20.69 -29.90
C TYR A 585 40.72 19.20 -29.73
N LEU A 586 40.06 18.57 -28.74
CA LEU A 586 40.25 17.18 -28.33
C LEU A 586 41.66 16.83 -27.77
N SER A 587 42.50 17.80 -27.38
CA SER A 587 43.71 17.53 -26.59
C SER A 587 43.39 17.18 -25.13
N ASP A 588 44.36 16.67 -24.38
CA ASP A 588 44.16 16.37 -22.95
C ASP A 588 44.02 17.67 -22.13
N GLU A 589 44.66 18.77 -22.53
CA GLU A 589 44.51 20.10 -21.92
C GLU A 589 43.11 20.69 -22.18
N TYR A 590 42.60 20.54 -23.41
CA TYR A 590 41.22 20.90 -23.77
C TYR A 590 40.22 20.14 -22.89
N PHE A 591 40.36 18.82 -22.77
CA PHE A 591 39.49 18.03 -21.91
C PHE A 591 39.68 18.32 -20.41
N TYR A 592 40.91 18.59 -19.95
CA TYR A 592 41.17 19.01 -18.57
C TYR A 592 40.48 20.32 -18.23
N CYS A 593 40.48 21.30 -19.14
CA CYS A 593 39.70 22.52 -18.98
C CYS A 593 38.19 22.23 -18.95
N HIS A 594 37.69 21.45 -19.90
CA HIS A 594 36.28 21.07 -20.01
C HIS A 594 35.74 20.30 -18.80
N ILE A 595 36.53 19.39 -18.21
CA ILE A 595 36.15 18.63 -17.02
C ILE A 595 35.74 19.59 -15.89
N LYS A 596 36.49 20.67 -15.65
CA LYS A 596 36.19 21.63 -14.57
C LYS A 596 34.83 22.31 -14.75
N TYR A 597 34.41 22.54 -15.99
CA TYR A 597 33.10 23.13 -16.31
C TYR A 597 31.96 22.12 -16.24
N PHE A 598 32.06 20.99 -16.95
CA PHE A 598 30.98 20.00 -17.07
C PHE A 598 31.12 18.79 -16.13
N SER A 599 31.82 18.96 -15.01
CA SER A 599 31.75 18.02 -13.89
C SER A 599 30.37 18.02 -13.27
N ILE A 600 29.82 16.84 -13.03
CA ILE A 600 28.63 16.61 -12.22
C ILE A 600 28.91 15.58 -11.13
N THR A 601 28.15 15.68 -10.05
CA THR A 601 28.01 14.62 -9.04
C THR A 601 27.06 13.53 -9.54
N TYR A 602 27.36 12.27 -9.24
CA TYR A 602 26.43 11.15 -9.43
C TYR A 602 25.58 10.87 -8.17
N THR A 603 25.75 11.66 -7.11
CA THR A 603 25.01 11.69 -5.85
C THR A 603 25.16 10.45 -4.94
N HIS A 604 26.22 9.68 -5.15
CA HIS A 604 26.61 8.51 -4.36
C HIS A 604 27.54 8.90 -3.19
N ALA A 605 27.10 9.86 -2.37
CA ALA A 605 27.87 10.34 -1.23
C ALA A 605 28.07 9.29 -0.13
N ILE A 606 29.31 9.18 0.36
CA ILE A 606 29.77 8.24 1.38
C ILE A 606 30.79 8.87 2.36
N GLY A 607 31.30 8.09 3.31
CA GLY A 607 32.50 8.38 4.11
C GLY A 607 32.36 9.46 5.19
N THR A 608 31.24 10.17 5.24
CA THR A 608 31.00 11.25 6.23
C THR A 608 30.81 10.76 7.68
N CYS A 609 30.54 9.48 7.88
CA CYS A 609 30.54 8.79 9.17
C CYS A 609 31.40 7.51 9.09
N LYS A 610 32.53 7.58 8.38
CA LYS A 610 33.42 6.47 8.01
C LYS A 610 33.56 5.38 9.09
N MET A 611 33.41 4.14 8.67
CA MET A 611 33.68 2.94 9.45
C MET A 611 35.18 2.67 9.61
N GLY A 612 35.59 2.22 10.79
CA GLY A 612 36.96 1.77 11.08
C GLY A 612 37.22 1.51 12.56
N SER A 613 38.36 0.88 12.88
CA SER A 613 38.74 0.55 14.25
C SER A 613 39.21 1.74 15.09
N ASP A 614 39.82 2.77 14.47
CA ASP A 614 40.48 3.89 15.17
C ASP A 614 39.96 5.27 14.70
N PRO A 615 39.38 6.09 15.59
CA PRO A 615 39.03 7.48 15.31
C PRO A 615 40.20 8.37 14.87
N SER A 616 41.43 8.10 15.31
CA SER A 616 42.62 8.87 14.89
C SER A 616 42.89 8.72 13.39
N MET A 617 42.59 7.54 12.83
CA MET A 617 42.67 7.20 11.42
C MET A 617 41.39 7.57 10.63
N GLY A 618 40.47 8.33 11.24
CA GLY A 618 39.29 8.87 10.57
C GLY A 618 37.98 8.11 10.81
N ALA A 619 37.94 7.13 11.72
CA ALA A 619 36.70 6.42 12.04
C ALA A 619 35.71 7.26 12.87
N VAL A 620 34.43 7.12 12.55
CA VAL A 620 33.30 7.66 13.32
C VAL A 620 32.48 6.51 13.92
N VAL A 621 32.39 5.38 13.21
CA VAL A 621 31.79 4.14 13.72
C VAL A 621 32.76 2.96 13.68
N ASP A 622 32.56 1.99 14.57
CA ASP A 622 33.26 0.71 14.56
C ASP A 622 32.75 -0.22 13.43
N TYR A 623 33.37 -1.40 13.28
CA TYR A 623 32.94 -2.39 12.29
C TYR A 623 31.57 -3.03 12.58
N ASN A 624 30.97 -2.77 13.73
CA ASN A 624 29.58 -3.11 14.07
C ASN A 624 28.61 -1.93 13.85
N LEU A 625 29.08 -0.82 13.26
CA LEU A 625 28.34 0.41 12.97
C LEU A 625 27.94 1.26 14.19
N ARG A 626 28.56 1.04 15.36
CA ARG A 626 28.37 1.83 16.59
C ARG A 626 29.29 3.05 16.63
N VAL A 627 28.77 4.18 17.10
CA VAL A 627 29.53 5.44 17.17
C VAL A 627 30.61 5.37 18.25
N HIS A 628 31.84 5.70 17.89
CA HIS A 628 33.00 5.62 18.80
C HIS A 628 32.80 6.50 20.05
N GLY A 629 32.90 5.89 21.23
CA GLY A 629 32.79 6.58 22.51
C GLY A 629 31.39 7.10 22.86
N VAL A 630 30.31 6.62 22.21
CA VAL A 630 28.92 6.95 22.54
C VAL A 630 28.04 5.70 22.53
N ASP A 631 27.59 5.29 23.72
CA ASP A 631 26.75 4.11 23.91
C ASP A 631 25.35 4.29 23.29
N ASN A 632 24.73 3.16 22.90
CA ASN A 632 23.38 3.11 22.30
C ASN A 632 23.23 3.91 20.99
N LEU A 633 24.31 4.25 20.27
CA LEU A 633 24.22 5.02 19.03
C LEU A 633 24.90 4.32 17.84
N MET A 634 24.21 4.26 16.71
CA MET A 634 24.68 3.64 15.47
C MET A 634 24.43 4.53 14.26
N VAL A 635 25.20 4.32 13.19
CA VAL A 635 24.93 4.89 11.87
C VAL A 635 24.85 3.76 10.85
N ALA A 636 23.76 3.64 10.13
CA ALA A 636 23.49 2.58 9.16
C ALA A 636 22.94 3.16 7.85
N ASP A 637 23.72 4.04 7.22
CA ASP A 637 23.55 4.47 5.82
C ASP A 637 24.91 4.66 5.13
N ALA A 638 24.89 5.06 3.86
CA ALA A 638 26.07 5.23 3.01
C ALA A 638 27.21 6.08 3.62
N SER A 639 26.93 6.96 4.59
CA SER A 639 27.95 7.70 5.34
C SER A 639 29.05 6.83 5.96
N VAL A 640 28.76 5.57 6.31
CA VAL A 640 29.74 4.68 6.96
C VAL A 640 30.70 3.99 5.98
N MET A 641 30.36 3.93 4.69
CA MET A 641 31.19 3.23 3.70
C MET A 641 32.59 3.90 3.65
N PRO A 642 33.69 3.16 3.91
CA PRO A 642 34.99 3.77 4.20
C PRO A 642 35.76 4.20 2.95
N ASP A 643 35.39 3.65 1.79
CA ASP A 643 35.73 4.14 0.45
C ASP A 643 34.61 3.74 -0.54
N THR A 644 34.70 4.20 -1.79
CA THR A 644 33.71 3.97 -2.86
C THR A 644 33.76 2.53 -3.38
N ILE A 645 32.80 2.19 -4.24
CA ILE A 645 32.65 0.84 -4.83
C ILE A 645 32.36 0.95 -6.33
N SER A 646 32.68 -0.10 -7.09
CA SER A 646 32.38 -0.19 -8.52
C SER A 646 30.87 -0.42 -8.83
N GLY A 647 29.92 0.16 -8.09
CA GLY A 647 28.49 -0.02 -8.36
C GLY A 647 27.45 0.79 -7.55
N HIS A 648 26.22 0.26 -7.47
CA HIS A 648 24.96 0.90 -7.03
C HIS A 648 24.26 0.11 -5.86
N THR A 649 23.03 0.47 -5.45
CA THR A 649 22.32 -0.10 -4.25
C THR A 649 20.77 -0.06 -4.35
N ASN A 650 19.97 -1.00 -3.75
CA ASN A 650 18.54 -0.88 -3.24
C ASN A 650 17.77 -2.23 -2.90
N LEU A 651 16.47 -2.18 -2.43
CA LEU A 651 15.74 -3.03 -1.41
C LEU A 651 14.40 -3.93 -1.44
N ARG A 652 13.68 -4.48 -2.47
CA ARG A 652 12.21 -4.93 -2.40
C ARG A 652 11.59 -6.14 -1.58
N THR A 653 11.36 -7.30 -2.20
CA THR A 653 10.49 -8.50 -1.97
C THR A 653 10.64 -9.45 -0.75
N GLU A 654 11.80 -10.06 -0.40
CA GLU A 654 11.93 -11.22 0.55
C GLU A 654 11.20 -11.03 1.89
N TYR A 655 11.06 -9.77 2.26
CA TYR A 655 10.06 -9.24 3.18
C TYR A 655 8.68 -9.95 3.21
N LEU A 656 8.12 -10.36 2.07
CA LEU A 656 6.86 -11.11 1.94
C LEU A 656 7.02 -12.61 2.27
N VAL A 657 8.18 -13.19 2.00
CA VAL A 657 8.50 -14.57 2.44
C VAL A 657 8.49 -14.57 3.97
N ARG A 658 9.21 -13.62 4.58
CA ARG A 658 9.15 -13.30 6.02
C ARG A 658 7.88 -12.55 6.46
N LEU A 659 6.86 -12.45 5.61
CA LEU A 659 5.53 -12.05 6.04
C LEU A 659 4.72 -13.31 6.30
N ILE A 660 4.69 -14.18 5.29
CA ILE A 660 3.94 -15.41 5.34
C ILE A 660 4.50 -16.33 6.44
N GLN A 661 5.82 -16.51 6.51
CA GLN A 661 6.44 -17.30 7.59
C GLN A 661 6.06 -16.78 8.99
N ALA A 662 6.37 -15.50 9.28
CA ALA A 662 6.15 -14.93 10.61
C ALA A 662 4.67 -14.85 11.03
N GLU A 663 3.74 -14.61 10.10
CA GLU A 663 2.30 -14.58 10.45
C GLU A 663 1.68 -15.99 10.52
N THR A 664 2.21 -16.98 9.78
CA THR A 664 1.87 -18.40 9.97
C THR A 664 2.36 -18.91 11.33
N GLU A 665 3.64 -18.70 11.64
CA GLU A 665 4.26 -19.05 12.95
C GLU A 665 3.51 -18.36 14.11
N ARG A 666 3.03 -17.13 13.89
CA ARG A 666 2.21 -16.40 14.87
C ARG A 666 0.80 -16.97 15.00
N ALA A 667 0.18 -17.49 13.94
CA ALA A 667 -1.15 -18.09 14.01
C ALA A 667 -1.17 -19.37 14.87
N GLU A 668 -0.09 -20.17 14.84
CA GLU A 668 0.07 -21.36 15.67
C GLU A 668 0.07 -21.06 17.20
N THR A 669 0.34 -19.81 17.58
CA THR A 669 0.48 -19.37 18.99
C THR A 669 -0.48 -18.25 19.40
N TYR A 670 -1.22 -17.65 18.45
CA TYR A 670 -2.11 -16.53 18.73
C TYR A 670 -3.40 -16.99 19.42
N THR A 671 -3.65 -16.48 20.63
CA THR A 671 -4.93 -16.74 21.32
C THR A 671 -6.03 -15.85 20.74
N LEU A 672 -6.96 -16.47 20.02
CA LEU A 672 -8.18 -15.80 19.56
C LEU A 672 -9.00 -15.24 20.75
N PRO A 673 -9.62 -14.06 20.61
CA PRO A 673 -10.38 -13.45 21.69
C PRO A 673 -11.63 -14.27 22.03
N VAL A 674 -12.08 -14.19 23.29
CA VAL A 674 -13.35 -14.78 23.77
C VAL A 674 -14.34 -13.70 24.27
N ASP A 675 -13.88 -12.44 24.28
CA ASP A 675 -14.58 -11.26 24.77
C ASP A 675 -14.02 -9.99 24.08
N SER A 676 -14.42 -8.82 24.57
CA SER A 676 -13.90 -7.50 24.17
C SER A 676 -13.18 -6.75 25.31
N ASP A 677 -12.76 -7.42 26.38
CA ASP A 677 -12.10 -6.80 27.55
C ASP A 677 -10.78 -6.10 27.17
N ALA A 678 -10.13 -6.58 26.10
CA ALA A 678 -9.04 -5.88 25.42
C ALA A 678 -9.32 -4.38 25.19
N TYR A 679 -10.58 -3.97 25.02
CA TYR A 679 -10.99 -2.57 24.88
C TYR A 679 -11.39 -1.86 26.20
N ARG A 680 -11.70 -2.60 27.29
CA ARG A 680 -12.20 -2.05 28.57
C ARG A 680 -11.27 -0.95 29.11
N PRO A 681 -11.75 0.28 29.33
CA PRO A 681 -10.91 1.40 29.72
C PRO A 681 -10.53 1.41 31.21
N TRP A 682 -9.38 1.99 31.53
CA TRP A 682 -8.85 2.09 32.90
C TRP A 682 -9.65 3.04 33.81
N SER A 683 -10.48 3.91 33.24
CA SER A 683 -11.33 4.85 33.98
C SER A 683 -12.68 5.02 33.29
N LYS A 684 -13.71 5.32 34.08
CA LYS A 684 -15.05 5.73 33.62
C LYS A 684 -15.09 7.17 33.10
N THR A 685 -14.00 7.96 33.22
CA THR A 685 -13.88 9.31 32.67
C THR A 685 -14.09 9.30 31.15
N GLN A 686 -15.03 10.12 30.68
CA GLN A 686 -15.36 10.26 29.26
C GLN A 686 -14.77 11.55 28.68
N TYR A 687 -14.19 11.47 27.47
CA TYR A 687 -13.60 12.62 26.77
C TYR A 687 -14.41 12.97 25.52
N GLU A 688 -14.88 14.21 25.40
CA GLU A 688 -15.57 14.70 24.20
C GLU A 688 -14.60 14.72 22.99
N LEU A 689 -14.91 13.98 21.94
CA LEU A 689 -14.19 14.01 20.65
C LEU A 689 -14.64 15.19 19.78
N GLY A 690 -15.94 15.50 19.82
CA GLY A 690 -16.57 16.54 19.00
C GLY A 690 -17.91 16.11 18.41
N THR A 691 -18.43 16.97 17.52
CA THR A 691 -19.72 16.79 16.85
C THR A 691 -19.52 16.68 15.33
N PHE A 692 -20.13 15.66 14.72
CA PHE A 692 -20.03 15.32 13.30
C PHE A 692 -21.41 15.43 12.64
N THR A 693 -21.48 15.42 11.31
CA THR A 693 -22.76 15.37 10.59
C THR A 693 -23.38 13.98 10.70
N HIS A 694 -22.56 12.94 10.50
CA HIS A 694 -22.94 11.53 10.61
C HIS A 694 -21.89 10.73 11.40
N ILE A 695 -22.33 9.67 12.08
CA ILE A 695 -21.45 8.68 12.72
C ILE A 695 -21.77 7.29 12.16
N VAL A 696 -20.76 6.59 11.62
CA VAL A 696 -20.86 5.20 11.16
C VAL A 696 -20.11 4.29 12.13
N ILE A 697 -20.78 3.25 12.61
CA ILE A 697 -20.28 2.31 13.63
C ILE A 697 -19.97 0.97 12.96
N GLY A 698 -18.70 0.61 12.87
CA GLY A 698 -18.21 -0.57 12.16
C GLY A 698 -17.81 -0.26 10.72
N ALA A 699 -16.59 -0.61 10.35
CA ALA A 699 -16.03 -0.46 9.00
C ALA A 699 -16.16 -1.75 8.18
N GLY A 700 -17.24 -2.51 8.38
CA GLY A 700 -17.49 -3.78 7.69
C GLY A 700 -17.86 -3.63 6.22
N SER A 701 -18.32 -4.73 5.61
CA SER A 701 -18.72 -4.81 4.20
C SER A 701 -19.65 -3.67 3.76
N ALA A 702 -20.60 -3.29 4.63
CA ALA A 702 -21.52 -2.17 4.40
C ALA A 702 -20.95 -0.83 4.92
N GLY A 703 -20.51 -0.76 6.18
CA GLY A 703 -20.14 0.50 6.83
C GLY A 703 -18.94 1.23 6.20
N ALA A 704 -17.97 0.49 5.64
CA ALA A 704 -16.89 1.06 4.83
C ALA A 704 -17.41 1.82 3.59
N ILE A 705 -18.48 1.31 2.97
CA ILE A 705 -19.14 1.89 1.80
C ILE A 705 -19.95 3.10 2.22
N VAL A 706 -20.78 3.00 3.27
CA VAL A 706 -21.60 4.11 3.77
C VAL A 706 -20.72 5.29 4.15
N ALA A 707 -19.68 5.10 4.96
CA ALA A 707 -18.80 6.18 5.37
C ALA A 707 -18.08 6.85 4.19
N ALA A 708 -17.62 6.04 3.21
CA ALA A 708 -17.03 6.57 1.99
C ALA A 708 -18.05 7.36 1.17
N ARG A 709 -19.24 6.83 0.88
CA ARG A 709 -20.27 7.51 0.08
C ARG A 709 -20.78 8.79 0.73
N LEU A 710 -21.06 8.79 2.04
CA LEU A 710 -21.49 10.00 2.75
C LEU A 710 -20.44 11.12 2.72
N SER A 711 -19.14 10.77 2.63
CA SER A 711 -18.05 11.75 2.51
C SER A 711 -17.85 12.32 1.10
N GLU A 712 -18.62 11.88 0.09
CA GLU A 712 -18.56 12.43 -1.29
C GLU A 712 -19.10 13.86 -1.34
N ASP A 713 -19.99 14.20 -0.42
CA ASP A 713 -20.39 15.56 -0.07
C ASP A 713 -19.38 16.17 0.92
N CYS A 714 -18.74 17.28 0.54
CA CYS A 714 -17.69 17.92 1.35
C CYS A 714 -18.21 18.59 2.63
N GLU A 715 -19.50 18.97 2.70
CA GLU A 715 -20.11 19.58 3.89
C GLU A 715 -20.49 18.52 4.94
N LYS A 716 -20.59 17.25 4.53
CA LYS A 716 -20.86 16.12 5.44
C LYS A 716 -19.55 15.68 6.11
N HIS A 717 -19.37 16.11 7.36
CA HIS A 717 -18.36 15.56 8.27
C HIS A 717 -18.80 14.18 8.76
N VAL A 718 -18.07 13.14 8.37
CA VAL A 718 -18.40 11.74 8.67
C VAL A 718 -17.35 11.16 9.62
N LEU A 719 -17.79 10.64 10.76
CA LEU A 719 -16.96 9.87 11.68
C LEU A 719 -17.18 8.38 11.44
N LEU A 720 -16.12 7.62 11.16
CA LEU A 720 -16.15 6.16 11.08
C LEU A 720 -15.38 5.58 12.28
N LEU A 721 -16.08 4.86 13.15
CA LEU A 721 -15.52 4.17 14.31
C LEU A 721 -15.45 2.66 14.02
N ASP A 722 -14.26 2.06 14.10
CA ASP A 722 -14.10 0.61 14.06
C ASP A 722 -13.18 0.12 15.18
N ALA A 723 -13.49 -1.04 15.77
CA ALA A 723 -12.73 -1.59 16.88
C ALA A 723 -11.44 -2.31 16.44
N GLY A 724 -11.40 -2.81 15.21
CA GLY A 724 -10.22 -3.44 14.64
C GLY A 724 -9.13 -2.45 14.21
N GLY A 725 -8.10 -3.00 13.58
CA GLY A 725 -6.95 -2.24 13.06
C GLY A 725 -7.02 -1.99 11.55
N TYR A 726 -5.89 -1.54 11.01
CA TYR A 726 -5.66 -1.48 9.56
C TYR A 726 -5.38 -2.87 8.97
N GLU A 727 -5.61 -2.98 7.66
CA GLU A 727 -5.19 -4.10 6.82
C GLU A 727 -3.66 -4.17 6.68
N SER A 728 -3.14 -5.32 6.26
CA SER A 728 -1.71 -5.57 5.95
C SER A 728 -1.55 -6.30 4.62
N ASP A 729 -0.34 -6.37 4.04
CA ASP A 729 -0.17 -7.22 2.84
C ASP A 729 -0.39 -8.72 3.13
N PHE A 730 -0.43 -9.15 4.40
CA PHE A 730 -0.79 -10.53 4.74
C PHE A 730 -2.28 -10.77 4.46
N THR A 731 -3.15 -9.84 4.88
CA THR A 731 -4.56 -9.85 4.47
C THR A 731 -4.74 -9.57 2.96
N ASP A 732 -3.84 -8.83 2.30
CA ASP A 732 -3.87 -8.66 0.83
C ASP A 732 -3.54 -9.95 0.04
N ILE A 733 -3.08 -11.04 0.67
CA ILE A 733 -2.79 -12.32 0.00
C ILE A 733 -3.99 -13.27 0.14
N PRO A 734 -4.73 -13.58 -0.95
CA PRO A 734 -5.91 -14.43 -0.91
C PRO A 734 -5.74 -15.78 -0.21
N ALA A 735 -4.66 -16.51 -0.48
CA ALA A 735 -4.47 -17.86 0.08
C ALA A 735 -4.19 -17.87 1.60
N MET A 736 -3.92 -16.71 2.21
CA MET A 736 -3.71 -16.60 3.65
C MET A 736 -5.03 -16.48 4.43
N SER A 737 -6.19 -16.52 3.76
CA SER A 737 -7.52 -16.39 4.37
C SER A 737 -7.67 -17.22 5.66
N ALA A 738 -7.46 -18.53 5.58
CA ALA A 738 -7.54 -19.42 6.76
C ALA A 738 -6.60 -18.98 7.90
N ILE A 739 -5.35 -18.65 7.60
CA ILE A 739 -4.37 -18.20 8.61
C ILE A 739 -4.78 -16.83 9.21
N THR A 740 -5.45 -15.97 8.45
CA THR A 740 -5.99 -14.70 8.98
C THR A 740 -7.21 -14.90 9.90
N GLU A 741 -7.91 -16.03 9.83
CA GLU A 741 -8.98 -16.39 10.77
C GLU A 741 -8.45 -16.76 12.16
N ASP A 742 -7.25 -17.33 12.23
CA ASP A 742 -6.57 -17.71 13.49
C ASP A 742 -5.74 -16.57 14.10
N LEU A 743 -5.79 -15.37 13.50
CA LEU A 743 -5.08 -14.18 13.94
C LEU A 743 -6.02 -13.10 14.50
N GLN A 744 -5.41 -12.00 14.95
CA GLN A 744 -6.07 -10.80 15.48
C GLN A 744 -7.19 -10.17 14.63
N TYR A 745 -7.33 -10.60 13.37
CA TYR A 745 -8.34 -10.14 12.41
C TYR A 745 -9.70 -10.83 12.58
N ASN A 746 -9.85 -11.80 13.48
CA ASN A 746 -11.10 -12.48 13.79
C ASN A 746 -11.68 -12.07 15.16
N TRP A 747 -13.01 -11.99 15.26
CA TRP A 747 -13.76 -11.86 16.52
C TRP A 747 -13.99 -13.20 17.23
N ASN A 748 -13.95 -14.34 16.53
CA ASN A 748 -14.07 -15.68 17.15
C ASN A 748 -15.33 -15.83 18.03
N TYR A 749 -16.49 -15.39 17.53
CA TYR A 749 -17.76 -15.64 18.22
C TYR A 749 -18.06 -17.14 18.23
N LYS A 750 -18.74 -17.63 19.26
CA LYS A 750 -19.14 -19.03 19.40
C LYS A 750 -20.63 -19.14 19.71
N SER A 751 -21.24 -20.25 19.30
CA SER A 751 -22.62 -20.53 19.73
C SER A 751 -22.68 -20.88 21.22
N VAL A 752 -23.87 -20.81 21.80
CA VAL A 752 -24.25 -21.65 22.94
C VAL A 752 -24.17 -23.13 22.53
N VAL A 753 -24.02 -24.04 23.50
CA VAL A 753 -23.87 -25.48 23.23
C VAL A 753 -25.10 -26.04 22.50
N GLN A 754 -24.90 -26.48 21.27
CA GLN A 754 -25.90 -27.12 20.42
C GLN A 754 -25.98 -28.63 20.69
N ASN A 755 -27.18 -29.19 20.57
CA ASN A 755 -27.44 -30.63 20.72
C ASN A 755 -27.68 -31.37 19.39
N LYS A 756 -27.80 -30.64 18.27
CA LYS A 756 -28.09 -31.16 16.92
C LYS A 756 -27.02 -30.86 15.88
N SER A 757 -26.05 -29.99 16.17
CA SER A 757 -25.09 -29.47 15.20
C SER A 757 -23.72 -29.25 15.83
N CYS A 758 -22.67 -29.14 15.00
CA CYS A 758 -21.29 -28.88 15.46
C CYS A 758 -20.80 -29.87 16.55
N LEU A 759 -21.34 -31.09 16.63
CA LEU A 759 -21.07 -32.00 17.76
C LEU A 759 -19.61 -32.49 17.80
N SER A 760 -18.89 -32.49 16.67
CA SER A 760 -17.43 -32.72 16.66
C SER A 760 -16.62 -31.63 17.35
N LEU A 761 -17.23 -30.47 17.61
CA LEU A 761 -16.68 -29.32 18.34
C LEU A 761 -17.34 -29.17 19.72
N ASN A 762 -17.80 -30.28 20.31
CA ASN A 762 -18.55 -30.33 21.56
C ASN A 762 -19.85 -29.48 21.55
N GLY A 763 -20.46 -29.32 20.37
CA GLY A 763 -21.67 -28.51 20.18
C GLY A 763 -21.41 -27.00 20.08
N LEU A 764 -20.15 -26.55 20.08
CA LEU A 764 -19.80 -25.13 19.93
C LEU A 764 -19.48 -24.81 18.47
N CYS A 765 -20.43 -24.25 17.74
CA CYS A 765 -20.20 -23.72 16.39
C CYS A 765 -19.30 -22.48 16.47
N SER A 766 -18.30 -22.38 15.58
CA SER A 766 -17.26 -21.35 15.62
C SER A 766 -17.37 -20.37 14.45
N TYR A 767 -17.77 -19.14 14.76
CA TYR A 767 -18.08 -18.09 13.78
C TYR A 767 -16.90 -17.17 13.54
N ARG A 768 -16.41 -17.18 12.29
CA ARG A 768 -15.42 -16.22 11.81
C ARG A 768 -16.10 -14.90 11.47
N ALA A 769 -15.61 -13.80 12.03
CA ALA A 769 -16.12 -12.46 11.73
C ALA A 769 -14.97 -11.46 11.78
N GLY A 770 -14.83 -10.62 10.75
CA GLY A 770 -13.64 -9.79 10.59
C GLY A 770 -13.57 -8.58 11.53
N ARG A 771 -12.37 -8.30 12.02
CA ARG A 771 -12.02 -7.28 13.01
C ARG A 771 -10.94 -6.33 12.46
N GLY A 772 -11.36 -5.43 11.58
CA GLY A 772 -10.50 -4.41 10.96
C GLY A 772 -11.27 -3.56 9.96
N LEU A 773 -10.61 -2.55 9.39
CA LEU A 773 -11.18 -1.77 8.30
C LEU A 773 -11.42 -2.68 7.08
N GLY A 774 -12.70 -2.90 6.72
CA GLY A 774 -13.18 -3.90 5.76
C GLY A 774 -14.01 -5.03 6.39
N GLY A 775 -13.97 -5.20 7.73
CA GLY A 775 -14.65 -6.29 8.45
C GLY A 775 -14.32 -7.67 7.86
N SER A 776 -15.32 -8.55 7.74
CA SER A 776 -15.12 -9.92 7.21
C SER A 776 -14.54 -9.98 5.80
N THR A 777 -14.57 -8.88 5.02
CA THR A 777 -13.93 -8.86 3.67
C THR A 777 -12.41 -8.96 3.72
N ILE A 778 -11.77 -8.76 4.89
CA ILE A 778 -10.31 -8.89 5.07
C ILE A 778 -9.85 -10.33 5.36
N ILE A 779 -10.77 -11.23 5.73
CA ILE A 779 -10.47 -12.64 6.08
C ILE A 779 -11.20 -13.68 5.20
N ASN A 780 -12.32 -13.32 4.55
CA ASN A 780 -13.13 -14.28 3.79
C ASN A 780 -12.40 -14.91 2.59
N GLY A 781 -12.92 -16.02 2.05
CA GLY A 781 -12.43 -16.69 0.84
C GLY A 781 -12.60 -15.92 -0.47
N LEU A 782 -12.88 -14.62 -0.42
CA LEU A 782 -13.03 -13.67 -1.55
C LEU A 782 -14.19 -13.93 -2.53
N PHE A 783 -14.99 -15.00 -2.37
CA PHE A 783 -16.10 -15.36 -3.24
C PHE A 783 -17.04 -14.18 -3.57
N TYR A 784 -17.39 -14.06 -4.85
CA TYR A 784 -18.41 -13.13 -5.35
C TYR A 784 -19.62 -13.91 -5.89
N ALA A 785 -20.73 -13.83 -5.16
CA ALA A 785 -22.04 -14.31 -5.57
C ALA A 785 -23.10 -13.32 -5.06
N ARG A 786 -24.08 -12.98 -5.90
CA ARG A 786 -25.10 -11.96 -5.62
C ARG A 786 -26.36 -12.49 -4.93
N GLY A 787 -26.64 -13.79 -5.02
CA GLY A 787 -28.02 -14.30 -4.90
C GLY A 787 -28.81 -14.08 -6.20
N CYS A 788 -30.02 -14.64 -6.28
CA CYS A 788 -30.85 -14.54 -7.49
C CYS A 788 -31.98 -13.52 -7.36
N LYS A 789 -32.66 -13.19 -8.48
CA LYS A 789 -33.79 -12.27 -8.50
C LYS A 789 -34.88 -12.61 -7.47
N ALA A 790 -35.22 -13.89 -7.33
CA ALA A 790 -36.28 -14.35 -6.43
C ALA A 790 -35.99 -14.07 -4.94
N ASP A 791 -34.71 -14.03 -4.52
CA ASP A 791 -34.34 -13.68 -3.14
C ASP A 791 -34.79 -12.27 -2.77
N TYR A 792 -34.57 -11.32 -3.68
CA TYR A 792 -34.77 -9.90 -3.43
C TYR A 792 -36.20 -9.44 -3.70
N ASP A 793 -36.87 -10.02 -4.69
CA ASP A 793 -38.31 -9.85 -4.85
C ASP A 793 -39.07 -10.37 -3.62
N ARG A 794 -38.54 -11.38 -2.90
CA ARG A 794 -39.06 -11.85 -1.61
C ARG A 794 -38.75 -10.93 -0.42
N TRP A 795 -37.80 -10.01 -0.53
CA TRP A 795 -37.57 -8.96 0.48
C TRP A 795 -38.61 -7.83 0.39
N ASP A 796 -39.30 -7.71 -0.75
CA ASP A 796 -40.40 -6.77 -0.99
C ASP A 796 -41.60 -7.46 -1.66
N PRO A 797 -42.34 -8.31 -0.93
CA PRO A 797 -43.52 -9.01 -1.46
C PRO A 797 -44.68 -8.07 -1.81
N SER A 798 -44.60 -6.80 -1.40
CA SER A 798 -45.52 -5.71 -1.74
C SER A 798 -45.24 -5.08 -3.11
N GLY A 799 -43.96 -5.04 -3.54
CA GLY A 799 -43.50 -4.20 -4.66
C GLY A 799 -43.56 -2.69 -4.39
N GLU A 800 -43.82 -2.28 -3.14
CA GLU A 800 -43.99 -0.87 -2.74
C GLU A 800 -42.67 -0.22 -2.27
N SER A 801 -41.54 -0.93 -2.36
CA SER A 801 -40.23 -0.45 -1.92
C SER A 801 -39.15 -0.55 -3.02
N ASP A 802 -37.98 0.02 -2.70
CA ASP A 802 -36.79 -0.04 -3.55
C ASP A 802 -35.96 -1.35 -3.38
N TRP A 803 -36.49 -2.44 -2.78
CA TRP A 803 -35.69 -3.65 -2.44
C TRP A 803 -35.86 -4.87 -3.37
N ASN A 804 -36.84 -4.86 -4.27
CA ASN A 804 -36.94 -5.85 -5.34
C ASN A 804 -35.68 -5.83 -6.26
N TYR A 805 -35.46 -6.91 -7.03
CA TYR A 805 -34.19 -7.09 -7.76
C TYR A 805 -33.89 -5.98 -8.78
N GLU A 806 -34.91 -5.45 -9.45
CA GLU A 806 -34.76 -4.41 -10.48
C GLU A 806 -34.22 -3.11 -9.87
N ASN A 807 -34.77 -2.70 -8.73
CA ASN A 807 -34.36 -1.50 -8.02
C ASN A 807 -32.95 -1.61 -7.40
N ILE A 808 -32.52 -2.82 -6.98
CA ILE A 808 -31.17 -3.02 -6.38
C ILE A 808 -30.08 -3.39 -7.39
N LEU A 809 -30.41 -3.87 -8.60
CA LEU A 809 -29.42 -4.22 -9.62
C LEU A 809 -28.52 -3.02 -9.97
N ALA A 810 -29.08 -1.81 -9.96
CA ALA A 810 -28.33 -0.57 -10.12
C ALA A 810 -27.26 -0.35 -9.02
N ALA A 811 -27.49 -0.84 -7.79
CA ALA A 811 -26.52 -0.78 -6.71
C ALA A 811 -25.41 -1.84 -6.86
N PHE A 812 -25.72 -3.06 -7.33
CA PHE A 812 -24.71 -4.05 -7.72
C PHE A 812 -23.83 -3.53 -8.87
N LYS A 813 -24.42 -3.04 -9.96
CA LYS A 813 -23.69 -2.47 -11.12
C LYS A 813 -22.86 -1.21 -10.78
N LYS A 814 -23.14 -0.53 -9.66
CA LYS A 814 -22.37 0.61 -9.13
C LYS A 814 -21.23 0.17 -8.18
N LEU A 815 -21.39 -0.98 -7.52
CA LEU A 815 -20.42 -1.58 -6.62
C LEU A 815 -19.23 -2.20 -7.37
N GLU A 816 -19.51 -2.93 -8.45
CA GLU A 816 -18.55 -3.83 -9.08
C GLU A 816 -17.83 -3.25 -10.31
N ASN A 817 -16.61 -3.74 -10.54
CA ASN A 817 -15.91 -3.67 -11.82
C ASN A 817 -15.58 -5.10 -12.26
N TYR A 818 -16.46 -5.66 -13.06
CA TYR A 818 -16.43 -7.03 -13.54
C TYR A 818 -15.39 -7.17 -14.65
N GLN A 819 -14.34 -7.97 -14.43
CA GLN A 819 -13.27 -8.21 -15.41
C GLN A 819 -13.53 -9.46 -16.28
N ILE A 820 -14.60 -10.20 -15.98
CA ILE A 820 -14.99 -11.45 -16.61
C ILE A 820 -15.95 -11.15 -17.79
N ASP A 821 -15.88 -11.95 -18.86
CA ASP A 821 -16.89 -11.90 -19.93
C ASP A 821 -18.13 -12.70 -19.48
N GLY A 822 -19.26 -12.00 -19.39
CA GLY A 822 -20.53 -12.46 -18.82
C GLY A 822 -21.66 -11.54 -19.24
N ASP A 823 -22.81 -11.57 -18.56
CA ASP A 823 -24.00 -10.82 -18.97
C ASP A 823 -23.82 -9.30 -18.79
N ARG A 824 -23.56 -8.60 -19.90
CA ARG A 824 -23.24 -7.17 -19.92
C ARG A 824 -24.38 -6.28 -19.42
N ASP A 825 -25.62 -6.71 -19.58
CA ASP A 825 -26.78 -5.94 -19.11
C ASP A 825 -27.03 -6.15 -17.61
N LEU A 826 -26.53 -7.25 -17.03
CA LEU A 826 -26.55 -7.50 -15.59
C LEU A 826 -25.28 -7.04 -14.85
N HIS A 827 -24.14 -6.84 -15.53
CA HIS A 827 -22.86 -6.54 -14.87
C HIS A 827 -22.42 -5.07 -14.89
N GLY A 828 -21.58 -4.69 -13.91
CA GLY A 828 -21.00 -3.37 -13.72
C GLY A 828 -19.51 -3.34 -14.06
N TYR A 829 -19.05 -2.28 -14.73
CA TYR A 829 -17.70 -2.21 -15.32
C TYR A 829 -16.96 -0.92 -14.92
N SER A 830 -17.17 -0.42 -13.69
CA SER A 830 -16.53 0.82 -13.22
C SER A 830 -16.57 1.06 -11.70
N GLY A 831 -17.20 0.17 -10.93
CA GLY A 831 -17.28 0.25 -9.48
C GLY A 831 -15.91 0.05 -8.78
N PRO A 832 -15.82 0.36 -7.49
CA PRO A 832 -14.56 0.21 -6.74
C PRO A 832 -14.19 -1.24 -6.39
N VAL A 833 -15.13 -2.20 -6.46
CA VAL A 833 -14.87 -3.61 -6.14
C VAL A 833 -14.62 -4.42 -7.42
N SER A 834 -13.35 -4.69 -7.70
CA SER A 834 -12.93 -5.54 -8.82
C SER A 834 -13.31 -7.00 -8.60
N VAL A 835 -14.00 -7.60 -9.58
CA VAL A 835 -14.44 -9.00 -9.59
C VAL A 835 -13.80 -9.68 -10.80
N ASP A 836 -13.00 -10.71 -10.54
CA ASP A 836 -12.13 -11.35 -11.53
C ASP A 836 -11.88 -12.83 -11.13
N PHE A 837 -11.26 -13.64 -11.99
CA PHE A 837 -10.81 -14.98 -11.62
C PHE A 837 -9.43 -14.96 -10.95
N SER A 838 -9.08 -16.04 -10.24
CA SER A 838 -7.69 -16.37 -9.94
C SER A 838 -7.05 -17.08 -11.13
N GLU A 839 -5.82 -16.69 -11.49
CA GLU A 839 -5.06 -17.24 -12.61
C GLU A 839 -3.64 -17.68 -12.19
N PRO A 840 -3.04 -18.74 -12.79
CA PRO A 840 -3.67 -19.63 -13.77
C PRO A 840 -4.79 -20.47 -13.13
N ILE A 841 -5.75 -20.92 -13.95
CA ILE A 841 -6.77 -21.87 -13.51
C ILE A 841 -6.15 -23.09 -12.80
N ASN A 842 -6.73 -23.47 -11.67
CA ASN A 842 -6.26 -24.61 -10.88
C ASN A 842 -6.45 -25.93 -11.67
N PRO A 843 -5.47 -26.84 -11.73
CA PRO A 843 -5.57 -28.09 -12.50
C PRO A 843 -6.73 -29.02 -12.10
N LYS A 844 -7.36 -28.83 -10.94
CA LYS A 844 -8.54 -29.60 -10.51
C LYS A 844 -9.88 -28.96 -10.93
N THR A 845 -9.90 -27.66 -11.24
CA THR A 845 -11.14 -26.96 -11.64
C THR A 845 -11.80 -27.53 -12.90
N PRO A 846 -11.08 -27.86 -14.00
CA PRO A 846 -11.70 -28.43 -15.20
C PRO A 846 -12.51 -29.69 -14.90
N THR A 847 -11.95 -30.64 -14.13
CA THR A 847 -12.61 -31.89 -13.73
C THR A 847 -13.97 -31.65 -13.06
N PHE A 848 -14.08 -30.63 -12.21
CA PHE A 848 -15.35 -30.25 -11.58
C PHE A 848 -16.35 -29.68 -12.58
N LEU A 849 -15.92 -28.81 -13.49
CA LEU A 849 -16.81 -28.23 -14.51
C LEU A 849 -17.28 -29.28 -15.53
N ASP A 850 -16.39 -30.21 -15.91
CA ASP A 850 -16.70 -31.27 -16.86
C ASP A 850 -17.67 -32.31 -16.24
N ALA A 851 -17.47 -32.68 -14.97
CA ALA A 851 -18.40 -33.53 -14.23
C ALA A 851 -19.80 -32.91 -14.07
N ASN A 852 -19.87 -31.61 -13.76
CA ASN A 852 -21.16 -30.90 -13.71
C ASN A 852 -21.86 -30.90 -15.08
N ARG A 853 -21.11 -30.80 -16.18
CA ARG A 853 -21.65 -30.89 -17.55
C ARG A 853 -22.15 -32.29 -17.89
N GLU A 854 -21.48 -33.35 -17.42
CA GLU A 854 -21.97 -34.74 -17.52
C GLU A 854 -23.28 -34.93 -16.74
N LEU A 855 -23.43 -34.27 -15.59
CA LEU A 855 -24.69 -34.20 -14.82
C LEU A 855 -25.68 -33.16 -15.37
N GLY A 856 -25.54 -32.75 -16.63
CA GLY A 856 -26.50 -31.90 -17.34
C GLY A 856 -26.54 -30.43 -16.92
N GLN A 857 -25.59 -29.95 -16.12
CA GLN A 857 -25.55 -28.54 -15.69
C GLN A 857 -24.95 -27.64 -16.77
N GLU A 858 -25.53 -26.46 -16.94
CA GLU A 858 -24.93 -25.38 -17.73
C GLU A 858 -23.65 -24.89 -17.04
N ILE A 859 -22.59 -24.64 -17.83
CA ILE A 859 -21.34 -24.04 -17.36
C ILE A 859 -21.32 -22.58 -17.78
N GLY A 860 -21.27 -21.64 -16.84
CA GLY A 860 -21.32 -20.21 -17.18
C GLY A 860 -21.35 -19.28 -15.97
N ASP A 861 -21.97 -18.12 -16.17
CA ASP A 861 -22.08 -17.08 -15.17
C ASP A 861 -23.30 -17.33 -14.25
N TYR A 862 -23.04 -17.62 -12.98
CA TYR A 862 -24.06 -17.83 -11.94
C TYR A 862 -24.55 -16.51 -11.32
N ASN A 863 -23.96 -15.36 -11.68
CA ASN A 863 -24.43 -14.02 -11.31
C ASN A 863 -25.25 -13.33 -12.44
N GLY A 864 -25.44 -14.06 -13.56
CA GLY A 864 -26.18 -13.64 -14.75
C GLY A 864 -27.68 -13.99 -14.74
N ASP A 865 -28.23 -14.26 -15.93
CA ASP A 865 -29.66 -14.47 -16.19
C ASP A 865 -30.26 -15.73 -15.53
N ASN A 866 -29.51 -16.83 -15.53
CA ASN A 866 -29.87 -18.09 -14.88
C ASN A 866 -28.87 -18.39 -13.74
N PRO A 867 -29.31 -18.45 -12.47
CA PRO A 867 -28.44 -18.78 -11.35
C PRO A 867 -28.15 -20.28 -11.24
N LEU A 868 -28.95 -21.16 -11.86
CA LEU A 868 -28.79 -22.62 -11.81
C LEU A 868 -27.70 -23.08 -12.79
N ARG A 869 -26.44 -22.77 -12.46
CA ARG A 869 -25.25 -23.05 -13.27
C ARG A 869 -24.06 -23.49 -12.41
N ALA A 870 -23.13 -24.20 -13.02
CA ALA A 870 -21.79 -24.43 -12.50
C ALA A 870 -20.80 -23.41 -13.10
N GLY A 871 -19.75 -23.07 -12.37
CA GLY A 871 -18.79 -22.06 -12.82
C GLY A 871 -17.45 -22.08 -12.10
N ARG A 872 -16.47 -21.40 -12.72
CA ARG A 872 -15.24 -20.98 -12.02
C ARG A 872 -15.62 -20.00 -10.92
N VAL A 873 -14.97 -20.10 -9.76
CA VAL A 873 -15.18 -19.16 -8.64
C VAL A 873 -14.79 -17.74 -9.06
N GLN A 874 -15.75 -16.83 -9.07
CA GLN A 874 -15.51 -15.40 -9.23
C GLN A 874 -15.04 -14.82 -7.88
N VAL A 875 -13.97 -14.02 -7.85
CA VAL A 875 -13.38 -13.50 -6.60
C VAL A 875 -13.16 -11.98 -6.63
N ASN A 876 -13.32 -11.37 -5.47
CA ASN A 876 -13.06 -9.95 -5.24
C ASN A 876 -11.54 -9.69 -5.21
N ASN A 877 -10.88 -9.54 -6.38
CA ASN A 877 -9.43 -9.39 -6.48
C ASN A 877 -9.00 -8.25 -7.43
N ILE A 878 -7.84 -7.64 -7.15
CA ILE A 878 -7.13 -6.70 -8.03
C ILE A 878 -5.71 -7.24 -8.24
N LEU A 879 -5.40 -7.68 -9.47
CA LEU A 879 -4.06 -8.17 -9.85
C LEU A 879 -3.53 -9.28 -8.91
N GLY A 880 -4.39 -10.21 -8.51
CA GLY A 880 -4.08 -11.30 -7.58
C GLY A 880 -4.07 -10.92 -6.10
N GLN A 881 -4.33 -9.65 -5.75
CA GLN A 881 -4.45 -9.18 -4.36
C GLN A 881 -5.91 -9.05 -3.95
N ARG A 882 -6.22 -9.28 -2.66
CA ARG A 882 -7.58 -9.12 -2.11
C ARG A 882 -8.15 -7.73 -2.38
N CYS A 883 -9.42 -7.67 -2.78
CA CYS A 883 -10.21 -6.44 -2.92
C CYS A 883 -11.24 -6.33 -1.79
N SER A 884 -10.78 -5.98 -0.59
CA SER A 884 -11.65 -5.69 0.56
C SER A 884 -12.40 -4.37 0.38
N THR A 885 -13.46 -4.14 1.17
CA THR A 885 -14.14 -2.83 1.17
C THR A 885 -13.31 -1.72 1.82
N GLY A 886 -12.41 -2.08 2.74
CA GLY A 886 -11.40 -1.16 3.30
C GLY A 886 -10.47 -0.61 2.21
N ARG A 887 -9.96 -1.50 1.36
CA ARG A 887 -9.09 -1.17 0.22
C ARG A 887 -9.84 -0.47 -0.91
N ALA A 888 -11.02 -0.95 -1.29
CA ALA A 888 -11.81 -0.44 -2.40
C ALA A 888 -12.36 0.98 -2.14
N TYR A 889 -12.92 1.21 -0.95
CA TYR A 889 -13.57 2.46 -0.60
C TYR A 889 -12.71 3.36 0.31
N LEU A 890 -12.37 2.89 1.51
CA LEU A 890 -11.76 3.76 2.55
C LEU A 890 -10.35 4.22 2.19
N ARG A 891 -9.48 3.31 1.70
CA ARG A 891 -8.10 3.61 1.27
C ARG A 891 -8.05 4.61 0.11
N ARG A 892 -9.08 4.64 -0.73
CA ARG A 892 -9.24 5.61 -1.84
C ARG A 892 -9.83 6.94 -1.36
N ALA A 893 -10.87 6.92 -0.53
CA ALA A 893 -11.52 8.12 0.00
C ALA A 893 -10.60 8.93 0.94
N TRP A 894 -9.98 8.28 1.94
CA TRP A 894 -9.21 8.93 2.99
C TRP A 894 -7.95 9.66 2.49
N ARG A 895 -7.38 9.22 1.35
CA ARG A 895 -6.25 9.89 0.68
C ARG A 895 -6.56 11.31 0.21
N HIS A 896 -7.84 11.66 0.01
CA HIS A 896 -8.23 12.91 -0.65
C HIS A 896 -9.29 13.72 0.12
N ARG A 897 -10.08 13.08 1.00
CA ARG A 897 -11.25 13.69 1.67
C ARG A 897 -10.94 14.04 3.14
N ARG A 898 -10.95 15.34 3.47
CA ARG A 898 -10.66 15.85 4.84
C ARG A 898 -11.86 15.80 5.80
N ASN A 899 -13.06 15.60 5.24
CA ASN A 899 -14.33 15.46 5.94
C ASN A 899 -14.62 14.02 6.42
N LEU A 900 -13.81 13.02 6.00
CA LEU A 900 -13.90 11.64 6.46
C LEU A 900 -12.88 11.35 7.58
N HIS A 901 -13.39 11.13 8.79
CA HIS A 901 -12.60 10.90 10.01
C HIS A 901 -12.65 9.42 10.39
N ILE A 902 -11.62 8.65 10.03
CA ILE A 902 -11.55 7.20 10.34
C ILE A 902 -10.74 6.99 11.62
N LEU A 903 -11.37 6.43 12.66
CA LEU A 903 -10.74 6.11 13.94
C LEU A 903 -10.80 4.58 14.19
N PRO A 904 -9.77 3.81 13.78
CA PRO A 904 -9.61 2.43 14.21
C PRO A 904 -9.29 2.33 15.71
N HIS A 905 -9.39 1.11 16.25
CA HIS A 905 -9.28 0.77 17.67
C HIS A 905 -10.31 1.47 18.57
N SER A 906 -11.51 1.74 18.02
CA SER A 906 -12.66 2.40 18.65
C SER A 906 -13.83 1.42 18.84
N TYR A 907 -13.96 0.87 20.04
CA TYR A 907 -15.04 -0.05 20.39
C TYR A 907 -16.26 0.72 20.93
N VAL A 908 -17.33 0.83 20.13
CA VAL A 908 -18.57 1.51 20.57
C VAL A 908 -19.32 0.65 21.58
N THR A 909 -19.63 1.22 22.75
CA THR A 909 -20.25 0.53 23.89
C THR A 909 -21.70 0.94 24.14
N LYS A 910 -22.13 2.14 23.71
CA LYS A 910 -23.51 2.61 23.87
C LYS A 910 -23.88 3.71 22.87
N ILE A 911 -25.11 3.67 22.35
CA ILE A 911 -25.74 4.76 21.60
C ILE A 911 -26.43 5.70 22.60
N LEU A 912 -26.28 7.01 22.40
CA LEU A 912 -26.91 8.04 23.22
C LEU A 912 -28.23 8.48 22.58
N ILE A 913 -29.33 8.26 23.31
CA ILE A 913 -30.70 8.52 22.86
C ILE A 913 -31.35 9.50 23.83
N ASN A 914 -32.10 10.47 23.33
CA ASN A 914 -32.92 11.37 24.14
C ASN A 914 -34.18 10.64 24.60
N ALA A 915 -34.37 10.48 25.91
CA ALA A 915 -35.51 9.74 26.48
C ALA A 915 -36.88 10.36 26.20
N THR A 916 -36.94 11.65 25.84
CA THR A 916 -38.18 12.38 25.54
C THR A 916 -38.47 12.43 24.04
N THR A 917 -37.47 12.76 23.19
CA THR A 917 -37.68 12.85 21.73
C THR A 917 -37.48 11.53 20.99
N LYS A 918 -36.92 10.51 21.66
CA LYS A 918 -36.45 9.25 21.08
C LYS A 918 -35.42 9.39 19.93
N GLU A 919 -34.72 10.52 19.85
CA GLU A 919 -33.67 10.73 18.85
C GLU A 919 -32.31 10.24 19.36
N ALA A 920 -31.58 9.51 18.53
CA ALA A 920 -30.17 9.23 18.72
C ALA A 920 -29.32 10.48 18.39
N TYR A 921 -28.42 10.87 19.30
CA TYR A 921 -27.64 12.11 19.19
C TYR A 921 -26.12 11.92 19.39
N GLY A 922 -25.66 10.71 19.73
CA GLY A 922 -24.24 10.41 19.84
C GLY A 922 -23.94 8.97 20.24
N VAL A 923 -22.67 8.71 20.55
CA VAL A 923 -22.16 7.40 21.00
C VAL A 923 -21.11 7.57 22.10
N ILE A 924 -21.06 6.59 23.01
CA ILE A 924 -19.92 6.34 23.90
C ILE A 924 -19.10 5.19 23.31
N PHE A 925 -17.78 5.35 23.24
CA PHE A 925 -16.87 4.31 22.75
C PHE A 925 -15.56 4.27 23.55
N ALA A 926 -14.99 3.08 23.70
CA ALA A 926 -13.68 2.88 24.29
C ALA A 926 -12.59 2.87 23.20
N ARG A 927 -11.53 3.66 23.38
CA ARG A 927 -10.37 3.73 22.49
C ARG A 927 -9.10 3.93 23.30
N PHE A 928 -8.07 3.13 23.01
CA PHE A 928 -6.79 3.13 23.76
C PHE A 928 -6.99 3.18 25.29
N LYS A 929 -7.84 2.28 25.79
CA LYS A 929 -8.19 2.13 27.21
C LYS A 929 -8.75 3.40 27.89
N ARG A 930 -9.44 4.29 27.15
CA ARG A 930 -10.20 5.45 27.65
C ARG A 930 -11.58 5.54 26.97
N TYR A 931 -12.60 6.08 27.66
CA TYR A 931 -13.90 6.38 27.03
C TYR A 931 -13.91 7.72 26.31
N PHE A 932 -14.56 7.77 25.16
CA PHE A 932 -14.80 8.97 24.37
C PHE A 932 -16.29 9.11 24.03
N VAL A 933 -16.73 10.35 23.85
CA VAL A 933 -18.08 10.71 23.38
C VAL A 933 -17.95 11.38 22.02
N ALA A 934 -18.76 10.95 21.05
CA ALA A 934 -18.92 11.64 19.77
C ALA A 934 -20.41 11.92 19.54
N LYS A 935 -20.73 13.12 19.04
CA LYS A 935 -22.12 13.56 18.81
C LYS A 935 -22.42 13.67 17.32
N SER A 936 -23.66 13.40 16.95
CA SER A 936 -24.14 13.50 15.56
C SER A 936 -25.15 14.64 15.44
N ARG A 937 -25.16 15.33 14.30
CA ARG A 937 -26.21 16.31 13.93
C ARG A 937 -27.33 15.71 13.09
N SER A 938 -27.05 14.57 12.47
CA SER A 938 -27.97 13.78 11.67
C SER A 938 -27.71 12.29 11.98
N GLU A 939 -27.90 11.40 11.02
CA GLU A 939 -28.00 9.97 11.25
C GLU A 939 -26.74 9.31 11.85
N ILE A 940 -26.98 8.41 12.79
CA ILE A 940 -26.04 7.40 13.26
C ILE A 940 -26.36 6.10 12.53
N VAL A 941 -25.38 5.55 11.82
CA VAL A 941 -25.51 4.32 11.04
C VAL A 941 -24.76 3.20 11.74
N LEU A 942 -25.48 2.13 12.08
CA LEU A 942 -24.96 0.95 12.72
C LEU A 942 -24.64 -0.13 11.67
N SER A 943 -23.35 -0.44 11.51
CA SER A 943 -22.80 -1.39 10.54
C SER A 943 -21.83 -2.37 11.21
N ALA A 944 -22.10 -2.75 12.46
CA ALA A 944 -21.22 -3.56 13.30
C ALA A 944 -21.34 -5.07 13.05
N GLY A 945 -22.27 -5.49 12.20
CA GLY A 945 -22.51 -6.87 11.82
C GLY A 945 -23.47 -7.63 12.74
N THR A 946 -23.93 -8.78 12.26
CA THR A 946 -25.05 -9.58 12.78
C THR A 946 -25.01 -9.91 14.28
N TYR A 947 -23.82 -9.94 14.91
CA TYR A 947 -23.66 -10.16 16.35
C TYR A 947 -23.71 -8.86 17.16
N ARG A 948 -23.02 -7.81 16.69
CA ARG A 948 -22.75 -6.58 17.46
C ARG A 948 -23.78 -5.49 17.25
N SER A 949 -24.43 -5.44 16.09
CA SER A 949 -25.54 -4.52 15.83
C SER A 949 -26.73 -4.77 16.77
N PRO A 950 -27.28 -6.00 16.93
CA PRO A 950 -28.33 -6.25 17.92
C PRO A 950 -27.84 -6.06 19.36
N GLN A 951 -26.59 -6.46 19.67
CA GLN A 951 -25.99 -6.28 21.00
C GLN A 951 -25.96 -4.80 21.42
N LEU A 952 -25.48 -3.92 20.53
CA LEU A 952 -25.36 -2.48 20.82
C LEU A 952 -26.73 -1.79 20.91
N LEU A 953 -27.73 -2.23 20.13
CA LEU A 953 -29.12 -1.78 20.29
C LEU A 953 -29.65 -2.15 21.68
N MET A 954 -29.53 -3.42 22.10
CA MET A 954 -30.02 -3.89 23.40
C MET A 954 -29.32 -3.18 24.58
N LEU A 955 -27.99 -3.01 24.54
CA LEU A 955 -27.23 -2.25 25.55
C LEU A 955 -27.61 -0.75 25.58
N SER A 956 -28.23 -0.25 24.51
CA SER A 956 -28.77 1.12 24.40
C SER A 956 -30.26 1.21 24.78
N GLY A 957 -30.90 0.09 25.17
CA GLY A 957 -32.31 0.03 25.58
C GLY A 957 -33.30 -0.23 24.44
N ILE A 958 -32.84 -0.69 23.28
CA ILE A 958 -33.66 -1.02 22.11
C ILE A 958 -33.63 -2.55 21.90
N GLY A 959 -34.76 -3.22 22.10
CA GLY A 959 -34.84 -4.68 21.99
C GLY A 959 -35.95 -5.28 22.86
N PRO A 960 -36.03 -6.62 22.98
CA PRO A 960 -37.17 -7.29 23.60
C PRO A 960 -37.33 -6.86 25.07
N ALA A 961 -38.46 -6.22 25.39
CA ALA A 961 -38.67 -5.57 26.69
C ALA A 961 -38.50 -6.53 27.88
N SER A 962 -38.89 -7.80 27.73
CA SER A 962 -38.69 -8.85 28.74
C SER A 962 -37.20 -9.17 28.98
N HIS A 963 -36.39 -9.29 27.92
CA HIS A 963 -34.95 -9.56 28.03
C HIS A 963 -34.21 -8.38 28.66
N LEU A 964 -34.55 -7.17 28.23
CA LEU A 964 -33.99 -5.94 28.79
C LEU A 964 -34.35 -5.77 30.28
N ALA A 965 -35.62 -6.02 30.65
CA ALA A 965 -36.07 -5.96 32.05
C ALA A 965 -35.36 -7.01 32.93
N ASN A 966 -35.20 -8.25 32.45
CA ASN A 966 -34.47 -9.31 33.17
C ASN A 966 -33.02 -8.93 33.48
N LEU A 967 -32.38 -8.13 32.60
CA LEU A 967 -31.03 -7.60 32.78
C LEU A 967 -30.98 -6.22 33.46
N ASN A 968 -32.12 -5.68 33.92
CA ASN A 968 -32.26 -4.33 34.51
C ASN A 968 -31.81 -3.19 33.56
N ILE A 969 -31.94 -3.39 32.24
CA ILE A 969 -31.70 -2.35 31.23
C ILE A 969 -33.01 -1.57 31.01
N PRO A 970 -33.02 -0.23 31.16
CA PRO A 970 -34.21 0.57 30.86
C PRO A 970 -34.65 0.43 29.40
N VAL A 971 -35.90 0.02 29.18
CA VAL A 971 -36.49 -0.10 27.84
C VAL A 971 -36.79 1.30 27.28
N VAL A 972 -36.03 1.70 26.27
CA VAL A 972 -36.27 2.91 25.47
C VAL A 972 -37.28 2.61 24.37
N GLN A 973 -37.18 1.43 23.75
CA GLN A 973 -38.09 0.96 22.71
C GLN A 973 -38.10 -0.57 22.64
N ASP A 974 -39.29 -1.17 22.76
CA ASP A 974 -39.50 -2.60 22.56
C ASP A 974 -39.47 -2.93 21.06
N LEU A 975 -38.65 -3.90 20.66
CA LEU A 975 -38.46 -4.40 19.30
C LEU A 975 -37.93 -5.84 19.31
N PRO A 976 -38.18 -6.65 18.26
CA PRO A 976 -37.71 -8.04 18.15
C PRO A 976 -36.20 -8.18 17.82
N VAL A 977 -35.36 -7.31 18.39
CA VAL A 977 -33.90 -7.29 18.18
C VAL A 977 -33.30 -8.63 18.60
N GLY A 978 -32.55 -9.26 17.70
CA GLY A 978 -31.88 -10.54 17.92
C GLY A 978 -32.69 -11.77 17.50
N ASN A 979 -34.01 -11.68 17.32
CA ASN A 979 -34.91 -12.87 17.29
C ASN A 979 -34.94 -13.68 15.98
N PHE A 980 -34.26 -13.26 14.91
CA PHE A 980 -34.29 -13.92 13.60
C PHE A 980 -32.87 -14.13 13.05
N PHE A 981 -32.03 -14.82 13.82
CA PHE A 981 -30.70 -15.22 13.34
C PHE A 981 -30.82 -16.39 12.36
N LYS A 982 -30.36 -16.20 11.13
CA LYS A 982 -30.16 -17.26 10.13
C LYS A 982 -28.71 -17.28 9.66
N ASP A 983 -28.26 -18.41 9.14
CA ASP A 983 -26.92 -18.64 8.58
C ASP A 983 -26.99 -19.76 7.55
N HIS A 984 -26.08 -19.78 6.57
CA HIS A 984 -25.97 -20.90 5.64
C HIS A 984 -25.24 -22.06 6.33
N LEU A 985 -25.72 -23.28 6.10
CA LEU A 985 -25.28 -24.46 6.86
C LEU A 985 -24.64 -25.48 5.94
N SER A 986 -23.38 -25.82 6.21
CA SER A 986 -22.53 -26.66 5.36
C SER A 986 -22.33 -28.05 5.94
N TYR A 987 -22.05 -29.06 5.12
CA TYR A 987 -21.58 -30.37 5.56
C TYR A 987 -20.18 -30.66 4.97
N VAL A 988 -19.15 -30.69 5.82
CA VAL A 988 -17.75 -30.83 5.37
C VAL A 988 -17.25 -32.28 5.36
N GLY A 989 -18.16 -33.26 5.45
CA GLY A 989 -17.83 -34.68 5.58
C GLY A 989 -17.50 -35.42 4.28
N LEU A 990 -17.36 -34.73 3.14
CA LEU A 990 -17.09 -35.34 1.83
C LEU A 990 -15.70 -34.91 1.32
N THR A 991 -14.67 -35.67 1.68
CA THR A 991 -13.31 -35.51 1.15
C THR A 991 -13.06 -36.57 0.07
N VAL A 992 -12.53 -36.16 -1.08
CA VAL A 992 -12.27 -37.03 -2.23
C VAL A 992 -10.77 -37.10 -2.49
N HIS A 993 -10.22 -38.30 -2.59
CA HIS A 993 -8.87 -38.57 -3.09
C HIS A 993 -8.85 -38.52 -4.62
N THR A 994 -7.75 -38.04 -5.21
CA THR A 994 -7.55 -37.98 -6.67
C THR A 994 -6.08 -38.25 -7.02
N ASN A 995 -5.83 -38.88 -8.17
CA ASN A 995 -4.47 -39.17 -8.65
C ASN A 995 -3.68 -37.89 -9.00
N HIS A 996 -4.35 -36.81 -9.38
CA HIS A 996 -3.76 -35.49 -9.62
C HIS A 996 -3.14 -34.91 -8.33
N SER A 997 -1.84 -34.64 -8.34
CA SER A 997 -1.15 -33.95 -7.23
C SER A 997 -0.87 -32.49 -7.56
N ASN A 998 -1.19 -31.57 -6.63
CA ASN A 998 -0.72 -30.19 -6.71
C ASN A 998 0.81 -30.15 -6.56
N VAL A 999 1.53 -29.55 -7.51
CA VAL A 999 3.00 -29.45 -7.47
C VAL A 999 3.42 -28.56 -6.29
N GLU A 1000 4.16 -29.14 -5.34
CA GLU A 1000 4.70 -28.37 -4.22
C GLU A 1000 5.88 -27.50 -4.67
N ARG A 1001 5.77 -26.20 -4.41
CA ARG A 1001 6.74 -25.16 -4.78
C ARG A 1001 7.25 -24.44 -3.54
N GLN A 1002 8.48 -23.97 -3.56
CA GLN A 1002 8.99 -23.15 -2.46
C GLN A 1002 8.14 -21.89 -2.29
N LEU A 1003 7.88 -21.50 -1.04
CA LEU A 1003 7.11 -20.29 -0.70
C LEU A 1003 7.61 -19.04 -1.44
N ARG A 1004 8.92 -18.97 -1.70
CA ARG A 1004 9.58 -17.88 -2.43
C ARG A 1004 9.15 -17.78 -3.89
N ASP A 1005 9.01 -18.91 -4.58
CA ASP A 1005 8.45 -18.98 -5.93
C ASP A 1005 6.96 -18.62 -5.94
N LYS A 1006 6.20 -19.02 -4.90
CA LYS A 1006 4.79 -18.63 -4.75
C LYS A 1006 4.64 -17.12 -4.54
N VAL A 1007 5.50 -16.51 -3.71
CA VAL A 1007 5.59 -15.04 -3.50
C VAL A 1007 6.02 -14.31 -4.77
N ARG A 1008 6.92 -14.89 -5.56
CA ARG A 1008 7.35 -14.37 -6.85
C ARG A 1008 6.20 -14.31 -7.86
N ASP A 1009 5.37 -15.35 -7.93
CA ASP A 1009 4.16 -15.36 -8.77
C ASP A 1009 3.04 -14.45 -8.23
N TYR A 1010 2.83 -14.40 -6.90
CA TYR A 1010 1.90 -13.44 -6.27
C TYR A 1010 2.22 -11.98 -6.64
N LEU A 1011 3.49 -11.61 -6.68
CA LEU A 1011 3.92 -10.28 -7.12
C LEU A 1011 3.74 -10.06 -8.63
N ASN A 1012 3.73 -11.13 -9.41
CA ASN A 1012 3.28 -11.18 -10.79
C ASN A 1012 1.75 -11.37 -10.91
N GLY A 1013 1.01 -11.24 -9.81
CA GLY A 1013 -0.46 -11.25 -9.75
C GLY A 1013 -1.10 -12.56 -10.17
N ARG A 1014 -0.44 -13.70 -9.91
CA ARG A 1014 -0.87 -15.04 -10.32
C ARG A 1014 -0.42 -16.13 -9.36
N GLY A 1015 -0.88 -17.37 -9.57
CA GLY A 1015 -0.43 -18.57 -8.85
C GLY A 1015 -1.08 -18.75 -7.48
N GLU A 1016 -0.69 -19.84 -6.79
CA GLU A 1016 -1.36 -20.37 -5.59
C GLU A 1016 -1.74 -19.32 -4.54
N LEU A 1017 -0.89 -18.32 -4.29
CA LEU A 1017 -1.15 -17.30 -3.28
C LEU A 1017 -2.30 -16.33 -3.63
N THR A 1018 -2.75 -16.30 -4.89
CA THR A 1018 -3.87 -15.49 -5.38
C THR A 1018 -5.22 -16.22 -5.38
N GLU A 1019 -5.24 -17.51 -5.01
CA GLU A 1019 -6.46 -18.32 -4.90
C GLU A 1019 -7.11 -18.16 -3.51
N GLY A 1020 -8.44 -18.08 -3.46
CA GLY A 1020 -9.21 -17.94 -2.20
C GLY A 1020 -9.46 -19.26 -1.44
N GLY A 1021 -8.98 -20.39 -1.95
CA GLY A 1021 -9.06 -21.72 -1.32
C GLY A 1021 -10.04 -22.71 -1.96
N ALA A 1022 -11.05 -22.22 -2.69
CA ALA A 1022 -11.96 -23.05 -3.49
C ALA A 1022 -11.89 -22.75 -5.00
N LEU A 1023 -12.32 -23.75 -5.76
CA LEU A 1023 -11.83 -24.05 -7.11
C LEU A 1023 -12.96 -24.08 -8.16
N GLY A 1024 -14.18 -24.41 -7.74
CA GLY A 1024 -15.39 -24.43 -8.56
C GLY A 1024 -16.64 -24.44 -7.69
N VAL A 1025 -17.76 -23.99 -8.24
CA VAL A 1025 -19.07 -23.91 -7.57
C VAL A 1025 -20.18 -24.34 -8.54
N VAL A 1026 -21.25 -24.95 -8.01
CA VAL A 1026 -22.54 -25.10 -8.71
C VAL A 1026 -23.70 -24.76 -7.79
N PHE A 1027 -24.70 -24.10 -8.34
CA PHE A 1027 -25.97 -23.81 -7.67
C PHE A 1027 -27.07 -24.71 -8.21
N LEU A 1028 -27.76 -25.41 -7.31
CA LEU A 1028 -28.70 -26.48 -7.61
C LEU A 1028 -30.05 -26.22 -6.94
N LYS A 1029 -31.06 -26.90 -7.46
CA LYS A 1029 -32.44 -26.87 -6.95
C LYS A 1029 -32.84 -28.25 -6.45
N SER A 1030 -33.34 -28.33 -5.21
CA SER A 1030 -33.87 -29.56 -4.62
C SER A 1030 -35.27 -29.94 -5.15
N SER A 1031 -35.68 -31.18 -4.87
CA SER A 1031 -37.05 -31.66 -5.11
C SER A 1031 -38.12 -30.92 -4.28
N LEU A 1032 -37.73 -30.26 -3.19
CA LEU A 1032 -38.61 -29.52 -2.28
C LEU A 1032 -38.77 -28.04 -2.67
N SER A 1033 -37.90 -27.50 -3.51
CA SER A 1033 -38.00 -26.11 -3.98
C SER A 1033 -39.12 -25.96 -5.01
N THR A 1034 -40.10 -25.09 -4.72
CA THR A 1034 -41.23 -24.83 -5.63
C THR A 1034 -40.94 -23.74 -6.66
N GLU A 1035 -39.89 -22.93 -6.48
CA GLU A 1035 -39.59 -21.78 -7.33
C GLU A 1035 -38.66 -22.16 -8.49
N VAL A 1036 -38.88 -21.58 -9.68
CA VAL A 1036 -38.22 -22.07 -10.92
C VAL A 1036 -36.72 -21.75 -10.96
N GLN A 1037 -36.31 -20.59 -10.46
CA GLN A 1037 -34.93 -20.08 -10.53
C GLN A 1037 -34.41 -19.59 -9.16
N ARG A 1038 -34.76 -20.29 -8.07
CA ARG A 1038 -34.20 -20.05 -6.73
C ARG A 1038 -33.45 -21.31 -6.25
N PRO A 1039 -32.11 -21.34 -6.40
CA PRO A 1039 -31.27 -22.42 -5.89
C PRO A 1039 -31.31 -22.46 -4.36
N ASP A 1040 -31.59 -23.64 -3.79
CA ASP A 1040 -31.58 -23.88 -2.34
C ASP A 1040 -30.38 -24.73 -1.87
N ILE A 1041 -29.60 -25.26 -2.82
CA ILE A 1041 -28.35 -26.00 -2.62
C ILE A 1041 -27.20 -25.29 -3.35
N GLU A 1042 -26.07 -25.09 -2.69
CA GLU A 1042 -24.78 -24.77 -3.31
C GLU A 1042 -23.81 -25.94 -3.07
N ILE A 1043 -23.03 -26.32 -4.08
CA ILE A 1043 -21.93 -27.28 -3.95
C ILE A 1043 -20.61 -26.57 -4.31
N VAL A 1044 -19.67 -26.52 -3.36
CA VAL A 1044 -18.36 -25.86 -3.54
C VAL A 1044 -17.23 -26.88 -3.45
N MET A 1045 -16.30 -26.88 -4.40
CA MET A 1045 -15.08 -27.69 -4.32
C MET A 1045 -13.91 -26.88 -3.76
N TYR A 1046 -13.43 -27.25 -2.58
CA TYR A 1046 -12.24 -26.71 -1.92
C TYR A 1046 -10.99 -27.56 -2.18
N ARG A 1047 -9.80 -26.92 -2.13
CA ARG A 1047 -8.52 -27.64 -2.01
C ARG A 1047 -8.50 -28.41 -0.68
N GLY A 1048 -8.18 -29.70 -0.72
CA GLY A 1048 -7.99 -30.50 0.50
C GLY A 1048 -6.62 -30.28 1.15
N ASN A 1049 -6.48 -30.74 2.40
CA ASN A 1049 -5.26 -30.56 3.19
C ASN A 1049 -4.02 -31.22 2.58
N ASN A 1050 -4.21 -32.28 1.77
CA ASN A 1050 -3.14 -32.96 1.06
C ASN A 1050 -3.20 -32.60 -0.44
N ASN A 1051 -2.05 -32.56 -1.12
CA ASN A 1051 -1.98 -32.15 -2.53
C ASN A 1051 -2.78 -33.05 -3.51
N GLN A 1052 -3.21 -34.23 -3.07
CA GLN A 1052 -4.06 -35.17 -3.82
C GLN A 1052 -5.55 -35.13 -3.45
N THR A 1053 -5.99 -34.35 -2.44
CA THR A 1053 -7.40 -34.32 -2.01
C THR A 1053 -8.13 -33.04 -2.38
N VAL A 1054 -9.45 -33.15 -2.51
CA VAL A 1054 -10.42 -32.04 -2.53
C VAL A 1054 -11.50 -32.28 -1.49
N ILE A 1055 -12.16 -31.23 -1.03
CA ILE A 1055 -13.32 -31.32 -0.14
C ILE A 1055 -14.49 -30.72 -0.91
N ILE A 1056 -15.57 -31.48 -1.10
CA ILE A 1056 -16.74 -31.07 -1.87
C ILE A 1056 -17.89 -30.82 -0.90
N VAL A 1057 -18.20 -29.55 -0.67
CA VAL A 1057 -19.06 -29.10 0.43
C VAL A 1057 -20.44 -28.74 -0.11
N PRO A 1058 -21.48 -29.55 0.17
CA PRO A 1058 -22.87 -29.10 0.05
C PRO A 1058 -23.20 -28.09 1.14
N VAL A 1059 -23.92 -27.04 0.76
CA VAL A 1059 -24.36 -25.91 1.58
C VAL A 1059 -25.86 -25.70 1.38
N LEU A 1060 -26.59 -25.66 2.49
CA LEU A 1060 -28.00 -25.30 2.53
C LEU A 1060 -28.13 -23.76 2.49
N LEU A 1061 -28.70 -23.24 1.41
CA LEU A 1061 -28.85 -21.80 1.17
C LEU A 1061 -30.10 -21.22 1.84
N HIS A 1062 -31.15 -22.02 2.02
CA HIS A 1062 -32.47 -21.53 2.45
C HIS A 1062 -33.05 -22.31 3.65
N PRO A 1063 -32.36 -22.31 4.80
CA PRO A 1063 -32.81 -23.02 5.99
C PRO A 1063 -34.15 -22.50 6.49
N LYS A 1064 -35.00 -23.43 6.92
CA LYS A 1064 -36.22 -23.17 7.71
C LYS A 1064 -35.88 -22.90 9.17
N SER A 1065 -34.86 -23.59 9.70
CA SER A 1065 -34.29 -23.35 11.03
C SER A 1065 -33.87 -21.89 11.18
N HIS A 1066 -34.15 -21.31 12.35
CA HIS A 1066 -33.63 -20.01 12.76
C HIS A 1066 -33.49 -19.97 14.29
N GLY A 1067 -32.63 -19.08 14.76
CA GLY A 1067 -32.31 -18.91 16.16
C GLY A 1067 -32.24 -17.44 16.57
N SER A 1068 -31.42 -17.12 17.57
CA SER A 1068 -31.34 -15.77 18.14
C SER A 1068 -29.94 -15.30 18.54
N VAL A 1069 -29.79 -13.98 18.70
CA VAL A 1069 -28.62 -13.34 19.33
C VAL A 1069 -29.09 -12.45 20.48
N THR A 1070 -28.72 -12.78 21.71
CA THR A 1070 -29.18 -12.12 22.94
C THR A 1070 -28.03 -11.61 23.80
N LEU A 1071 -28.28 -10.69 24.73
CA LEU A 1071 -27.25 -10.25 25.68
C LEU A 1071 -26.98 -11.32 26.74
N GLN A 1072 -25.69 -11.65 26.96
CA GLN A 1072 -25.23 -12.45 28.10
C GLN A 1072 -25.30 -11.67 29.43
N SER A 1073 -25.00 -10.38 29.40
CA SER A 1073 -24.95 -9.51 30.58
C SER A 1073 -25.21 -8.04 30.21
N THR A 1074 -25.06 -7.13 31.18
CA THR A 1074 -25.08 -5.67 30.96
C THR A 1074 -23.70 -5.09 30.65
N ASP A 1075 -22.63 -5.89 30.65
CA ASP A 1075 -21.29 -5.43 30.32
C ASP A 1075 -21.12 -5.33 28.79
N PRO A 1076 -20.79 -4.16 28.23
CA PRO A 1076 -20.61 -4.00 26.79
C PRO A 1076 -19.36 -4.69 26.24
N PHE A 1077 -18.50 -5.24 27.09
CA PHE A 1077 -17.30 -5.98 26.69
C PHE A 1077 -17.49 -7.50 26.65
N ASP A 1078 -18.57 -8.05 27.22
CA ASP A 1078 -18.92 -9.46 27.02
C ASP A 1078 -19.36 -9.70 25.56
N TYR A 1079 -19.28 -10.94 25.06
CA TYR A 1079 -19.90 -11.31 23.79
C TYR A 1079 -21.41 -11.60 23.97
N PRO A 1080 -22.22 -11.40 22.92
CA PRO A 1080 -23.62 -11.81 22.95
C PRO A 1080 -23.73 -13.35 22.88
N LEU A 1081 -24.78 -13.90 23.47
CA LEU A 1081 -25.12 -15.31 23.31
C LEU A 1081 -25.67 -15.50 21.89
N VAL A 1082 -25.03 -16.37 21.11
CA VAL A 1082 -25.46 -16.75 19.76
C VAL A 1082 -26.07 -18.15 19.84
N ASP A 1083 -27.36 -18.29 19.55
CA ASP A 1083 -27.99 -19.59 19.40
C ASP A 1083 -28.47 -19.75 17.96
N PRO A 1084 -27.79 -20.54 17.10
CA PRO A 1084 -28.25 -20.76 15.74
C PRO A 1084 -29.46 -21.69 15.63
N ASN A 1085 -29.71 -22.53 16.65
CA ASN A 1085 -30.82 -23.48 16.67
C ASN A 1085 -30.90 -24.31 15.36
N PHE A 1086 -29.77 -24.86 14.91
CA PHE A 1086 -29.68 -25.56 13.63
C PHE A 1086 -30.42 -26.92 13.64
N TRP A 1087 -31.04 -27.27 12.50
CA TRP A 1087 -31.87 -28.47 12.32
C TRP A 1087 -33.08 -28.49 13.27
N SER A 1088 -33.66 -27.32 13.56
CA SER A 1088 -34.83 -27.16 14.44
C SER A 1088 -36.17 -27.23 13.69
N ASP A 1089 -36.15 -27.27 12.36
CA ASP A 1089 -37.37 -27.22 11.57
C ASP A 1089 -38.28 -28.43 11.86
N PRO A 1090 -39.61 -28.23 11.91
CA PRO A 1090 -40.54 -29.28 12.37
C PRO A 1090 -40.75 -30.40 11.35
N ASN A 1091 -40.24 -30.25 10.13
CA ASN A 1091 -40.51 -31.14 9.00
C ASN A 1091 -39.27 -31.93 8.56
N ASP A 1092 -38.09 -31.73 9.19
CA ASP A 1092 -36.77 -32.15 8.70
C ASP A 1092 -36.50 -31.72 7.23
N GLU A 1093 -37.05 -30.59 6.79
CA GLU A 1093 -36.83 -30.04 5.45
C GLU A 1093 -35.37 -29.66 5.21
N ASP A 1094 -34.71 -29.04 6.20
CA ASP A 1094 -33.31 -28.64 6.10
C ASP A 1094 -32.41 -29.86 5.89
N VAL A 1095 -32.72 -30.97 6.59
CA VAL A 1095 -31.99 -32.24 6.52
C VAL A 1095 -32.21 -32.92 5.17
N LYS A 1096 -33.43 -32.88 4.62
CA LYS A 1096 -33.75 -33.46 3.29
C LYS A 1096 -32.99 -32.75 2.16
N VAL A 1097 -32.99 -31.43 2.16
CA VAL A 1097 -32.25 -30.63 1.16
C VAL A 1097 -30.74 -30.89 1.26
N MET A 1098 -30.19 -31.00 2.48
CA MET A 1098 -28.79 -31.37 2.69
C MET A 1098 -28.47 -32.79 2.19
N LEU A 1099 -29.38 -33.77 2.36
CA LEU A 1099 -29.22 -35.12 1.81
C LEU A 1099 -29.21 -35.11 0.28
N GLU A 1100 -30.09 -34.35 -0.39
CA GLU A 1100 -30.06 -34.20 -1.85
C GLU A 1100 -28.71 -33.64 -2.34
N GLY A 1101 -28.15 -32.64 -1.64
CA GLY A 1101 -26.81 -32.11 -1.91
C GLY A 1101 -25.70 -33.17 -1.75
N ILE A 1102 -25.77 -34.00 -0.71
CA ILE A 1102 -24.83 -35.13 -0.51
C ILE A 1102 -24.96 -36.17 -1.63
N ARG A 1103 -26.18 -36.52 -2.05
CA ARG A 1103 -26.42 -37.45 -3.17
C ARG A 1103 -25.91 -36.91 -4.49
N TYR A 1104 -26.03 -35.61 -4.74
CA TYR A 1104 -25.44 -34.97 -5.92
C TYR A 1104 -23.92 -35.11 -5.96
N VAL A 1105 -23.22 -34.91 -4.83
CA VAL A 1105 -21.76 -35.10 -4.76
C VAL A 1105 -21.35 -36.55 -5.03
N GLN A 1106 -22.14 -37.54 -4.61
CA GLN A 1106 -21.89 -38.93 -4.98
C GLN A 1106 -22.04 -39.16 -6.49
N SER A 1107 -23.11 -38.66 -7.11
CA SER A 1107 -23.28 -38.71 -8.58
C SER A 1107 -22.14 -38.00 -9.33
N LEU A 1108 -21.59 -36.93 -8.77
CA LEU A 1108 -20.49 -36.16 -9.34
C LEU A 1108 -19.17 -36.94 -9.33
N ILE A 1109 -18.90 -37.72 -8.28
CA ILE A 1109 -17.76 -38.66 -8.21
C ILE A 1109 -17.93 -39.81 -9.22
N GLU A 1110 -19.16 -40.25 -9.48
CA GLU A 1110 -19.47 -41.31 -10.44
C GLU A 1110 -19.35 -40.90 -11.92
N THR A 1111 -19.09 -39.62 -12.22
CA THR A 1111 -18.87 -39.12 -13.60
C THR A 1111 -17.59 -39.68 -14.24
N LYS A 1112 -17.51 -39.66 -15.57
CA LYS A 1112 -16.30 -40.01 -16.31
C LYS A 1112 -15.15 -39.08 -15.91
N ALA A 1113 -15.39 -37.77 -15.84
CA ALA A 1113 -14.37 -36.79 -15.44
C ALA A 1113 -13.73 -37.11 -14.07
N PHE A 1114 -14.53 -37.47 -13.05
CA PHE A 1114 -13.98 -37.86 -11.74
C PHE A 1114 -13.31 -39.24 -11.77
N LYS A 1115 -13.84 -40.20 -12.52
CA LYS A 1115 -13.21 -41.52 -12.71
C LYS A 1115 -11.87 -41.46 -13.44
N GLU A 1116 -11.68 -40.54 -14.39
CA GLU A 1116 -10.39 -40.34 -15.07
C GLU A 1116 -9.28 -39.83 -14.13
N VAL A 1117 -9.63 -39.14 -13.03
CA VAL A 1117 -8.68 -38.74 -11.98
C VAL A 1117 -8.62 -39.72 -10.80
N ASN A 1118 -9.13 -40.95 -10.96
CA ASN A 1118 -9.28 -41.97 -9.91
C ASN A 1118 -9.90 -41.39 -8.63
N ALA A 1119 -11.06 -40.72 -8.77
CA ALA A 1119 -11.74 -40.13 -7.63
C ALA A 1119 -12.34 -41.18 -6.69
N GLU A 1120 -11.92 -41.15 -5.42
CA GLU A 1120 -12.45 -42.04 -4.37
C GLU A 1120 -12.90 -41.22 -3.16
N LEU A 1121 -14.10 -41.48 -2.64
CA LEU A 1121 -14.61 -40.83 -1.44
C LEU A 1121 -13.91 -41.40 -0.19
N ILE A 1122 -13.22 -40.56 0.58
CA ILE A 1122 -12.54 -40.96 1.80
C ILE A 1122 -13.58 -41.16 2.92
N GLU A 1123 -13.65 -42.38 3.45
CA GLU A 1123 -14.66 -42.78 4.42
C GLU A 1123 -14.35 -42.28 5.86
N ILE A 1124 -15.25 -41.49 6.44
CA ILE A 1124 -15.08 -40.91 7.79
C ILE A 1124 -15.85 -41.74 8.83
N ARG A 1125 -15.25 -42.86 9.30
CA ARG A 1125 -15.85 -43.83 10.26
C ARG A 1125 -16.09 -43.32 11.70
N ARG A 1126 -17.01 -42.36 11.86
CA ARG A 1126 -17.50 -41.86 13.16
C ARG A 1126 -18.05 -42.98 14.04
N PRO A 1127 -17.48 -43.26 15.24
CA PRO A 1127 -17.98 -44.27 16.18
C PRO A 1127 -19.48 -44.20 16.44
N GLU A 1128 -20.00 -42.97 16.52
CA GLU A 1128 -21.37 -42.63 16.89
C GLU A 1128 -22.40 -43.04 15.82
N CYS A 1129 -21.96 -43.18 14.56
CA CYS A 1129 -22.81 -43.49 13.41
C CYS A 1129 -22.64 -44.92 12.86
N ARG A 1130 -21.81 -45.76 13.50
CA ARG A 1130 -21.49 -47.14 13.05
C ARG A 1130 -22.67 -48.12 13.05
N ASN A 1131 -23.78 -47.76 13.70
CA ASN A 1131 -24.99 -48.59 13.77
C ASN A 1131 -25.92 -48.41 12.55
N HIS A 1132 -25.54 -47.58 11.58
CA HIS A 1132 -26.26 -47.36 10.33
C HIS A 1132 -25.51 -47.97 9.14
N SER A 1133 -26.24 -48.43 8.13
CA SER A 1133 -25.67 -48.95 6.90
C SER A 1133 -24.80 -47.91 6.21
N GLU A 1134 -23.64 -48.32 5.70
CA GLU A 1134 -22.65 -47.46 5.07
C GLU A 1134 -23.28 -46.62 3.93
N LEU A 1135 -23.02 -45.31 3.93
CA LEU A 1135 -23.55 -44.31 2.98
C LEU A 1135 -25.10 -44.22 2.91
N SER A 1136 -25.85 -44.86 3.81
CA SER A 1136 -27.31 -44.72 3.86
C SER A 1136 -27.76 -43.32 4.30
N ASP A 1137 -29.03 -43.05 4.10
CA ASP A 1137 -29.68 -41.82 4.55
C ASP A 1137 -29.53 -41.63 6.07
N GLU A 1138 -29.64 -42.70 6.86
CA GLU A 1138 -29.56 -42.72 8.32
C GLU A 1138 -28.13 -42.47 8.78
N TYR A 1139 -27.16 -43.04 8.07
CA TYR A 1139 -25.74 -42.75 8.25
C TYR A 1139 -25.45 -41.26 8.03
N PHE A 1140 -25.94 -40.66 6.94
CA PHE A 1140 -25.76 -39.23 6.70
C PHE A 1140 -26.57 -38.34 7.66
N LYS A 1141 -27.82 -38.68 8.01
CA LYS A 1141 -28.62 -38.01 9.06
C LYS A 1141 -27.93 -38.03 10.44
N CYS A 1142 -27.14 -39.05 10.72
CA CYS A 1142 -26.26 -39.09 11.89
C CYS A 1142 -25.04 -38.17 11.70
N GLN A 1143 -24.27 -38.36 10.62
CA GLN A 1143 -23.05 -37.60 10.33
C GLN A 1143 -23.28 -36.08 10.27
N ILE A 1144 -24.39 -35.61 9.71
CA ILE A 1144 -24.78 -34.19 9.63
C ILE A 1144 -24.70 -33.50 11.00
N LYS A 1145 -25.10 -34.17 12.09
CA LYS A 1145 -25.08 -33.59 13.43
C LYS A 1145 -23.65 -33.34 13.95
N TYR A 1146 -22.69 -34.15 13.49
CA TYR A 1146 -21.28 -34.09 13.89
C TYR A 1146 -20.41 -33.26 12.94
N LEU A 1147 -20.65 -33.34 11.64
CA LEU A 1147 -19.78 -32.79 10.58
C LEU A 1147 -20.38 -31.58 9.84
N SER A 1148 -21.58 -31.12 10.21
CA SER A 1148 -22.07 -29.82 9.73
C SER A 1148 -21.55 -28.65 10.55
N ASN A 1149 -21.24 -27.57 9.83
CA ASN A 1149 -20.62 -26.37 10.36
C ASN A 1149 -21.25 -25.10 9.74
N THR A 1150 -21.22 -24.00 10.50
CA THR A 1150 -21.57 -22.65 10.02
C THR A 1150 -20.73 -22.29 8.78
N PHE A 1151 -21.38 -21.73 7.77
CA PHE A 1151 -20.73 -21.12 6.61
C PHE A 1151 -20.45 -19.62 6.83
N THR A 1152 -20.78 -19.08 8.01
CA THR A 1152 -20.56 -17.71 8.49
C THR A 1152 -21.31 -16.61 7.71
N HIS A 1153 -22.34 -17.00 6.96
CA HIS A 1153 -23.25 -16.13 6.21
C HIS A 1153 -24.40 -15.63 7.08
N THR A 1154 -24.10 -15.15 8.28
CA THR A 1154 -25.08 -14.85 9.32
C THR A 1154 -25.88 -13.56 9.07
N ILE A 1155 -27.21 -13.60 9.19
CA ILE A 1155 -28.13 -12.50 8.87
C ILE A 1155 -29.25 -12.29 9.92
N GLY A 1156 -30.08 -11.26 9.71
CA GLY A 1156 -31.47 -11.20 10.17
C GLY A 1156 -31.72 -10.70 11.61
N THR A 1157 -30.69 -10.53 12.43
CA THR A 1157 -30.85 -10.09 13.84
C THR A 1157 -31.34 -8.66 14.04
N CYS A 1158 -31.39 -7.84 12.99
CA CYS A 1158 -32.01 -6.52 12.94
C CYS A 1158 -32.93 -6.40 11.72
N LYS A 1159 -33.66 -7.49 11.41
CA LYS A 1159 -34.52 -7.69 10.24
C LYS A 1159 -35.29 -6.45 9.77
N MET A 1160 -35.21 -6.19 8.48
CA MET A 1160 -36.03 -5.24 7.75
C MET A 1160 -37.46 -5.78 7.53
N GLY A 1161 -38.46 -4.91 7.47
CA GLY A 1161 -39.82 -5.28 7.07
C GLY A 1161 -40.83 -4.14 7.22
N ALA A 1162 -42.12 -4.48 7.13
CA ALA A 1162 -43.21 -3.49 7.14
C ALA A 1162 -43.62 -3.01 8.55
N SER A 1163 -43.41 -3.79 9.61
CA SER A 1163 -43.73 -3.40 10.99
C SER A 1163 -43.01 -4.26 12.06
N PRO A 1164 -42.86 -3.74 13.30
CA PRO A 1164 -42.39 -4.55 14.43
C PRO A 1164 -43.28 -5.75 14.75
N SER A 1165 -44.60 -5.66 14.52
CA SER A 1165 -45.53 -6.78 14.68
C SER A 1165 -45.32 -7.92 13.66
N ALA A 1166 -44.67 -7.64 12.53
CA ALA A 1166 -44.22 -8.62 11.55
C ALA A 1166 -42.78 -9.13 11.81
N GLY A 1167 -42.19 -8.81 12.97
CA GLY A 1167 -40.83 -9.21 13.33
C GLY A 1167 -39.72 -8.26 12.87
N ALA A 1168 -40.04 -7.05 12.37
CA ALA A 1168 -39.05 -6.09 11.92
C ALA A 1168 -38.43 -5.27 13.06
N VAL A 1169 -37.15 -4.95 12.92
CA VAL A 1169 -36.39 -3.99 13.74
C VAL A 1169 -36.19 -2.68 12.98
N VAL A 1170 -36.04 -2.75 11.65
CA VAL A 1170 -35.92 -1.58 10.78
C VAL A 1170 -36.99 -1.55 9.69
N ASP A 1171 -37.36 -0.35 9.25
CA ASP A 1171 -38.23 -0.15 8.08
C ASP A 1171 -37.47 -0.37 6.75
N TYR A 1172 -38.16 -0.28 5.61
CA TYR A 1172 -37.53 -0.37 4.29
C TYR A 1172 -36.57 0.80 3.95
N ASN A 1173 -36.52 1.86 4.77
CA ASN A 1173 -35.49 2.91 4.71
C ASN A 1173 -34.34 2.65 5.71
N LEU A 1174 -34.26 1.44 6.26
CA LEU A 1174 -33.27 0.96 7.24
C LEU A 1174 -33.29 1.70 8.60
N LYS A 1175 -34.37 2.45 8.89
CA LYS A 1175 -34.55 3.21 10.13
C LYS A 1175 -35.01 2.31 11.27
N VAL A 1176 -34.41 2.45 12.45
CA VAL A 1176 -34.86 1.71 13.64
C VAL A 1176 -36.24 2.19 14.07
N TYR A 1177 -37.22 1.29 14.13
CA TYR A 1177 -38.60 1.64 14.44
C TYR A 1177 -38.72 2.37 15.79
N GLY A 1178 -39.34 3.56 15.77
CA GLY A 1178 -39.56 4.37 16.97
C GLY A 1178 -38.35 5.13 17.49
N ILE A 1179 -37.20 5.12 16.79
CA ILE A 1179 -35.98 5.86 17.17
C ILE A 1179 -35.55 6.81 16.04
N GLY A 1180 -35.54 8.11 16.31
CA GLY A 1180 -35.09 9.13 15.37
C GLY A 1180 -33.57 9.08 15.15
N ASN A 1181 -33.12 9.45 13.94
CA ASN A 1181 -31.69 9.56 13.58
C ASN A 1181 -30.85 8.29 13.77
N LEU A 1182 -31.45 7.10 13.75
CA LEU A 1182 -30.76 5.81 13.87
C LEU A 1182 -31.11 4.86 12.71
N MET A 1183 -30.08 4.35 12.04
CA MET A 1183 -30.16 3.39 10.93
C MET A 1183 -29.34 2.14 11.25
N VAL A 1184 -29.75 0.96 10.76
CA VAL A 1184 -28.88 -0.24 10.70
C VAL A 1184 -28.59 -0.57 9.24
N ALA A 1185 -27.32 -0.72 8.88
CA ALA A 1185 -26.87 -1.00 7.52
C ALA A 1185 -25.74 -2.03 7.55
N ASP A 1186 -26.08 -3.30 7.75
CA ASP A 1186 -25.23 -4.48 7.57
C ASP A 1186 -26.10 -5.75 7.40
N ALA A 1187 -25.48 -6.94 7.35
CA ALA A 1187 -26.17 -8.21 7.13
C ALA A 1187 -27.30 -8.54 8.14
N SER A 1188 -27.32 -7.91 9.31
CA SER A 1188 -28.40 -8.05 10.29
C SER A 1188 -29.78 -7.65 9.75
N VAL A 1189 -29.87 -6.80 8.72
CA VAL A 1189 -31.18 -6.34 8.20
C VAL A 1189 -31.82 -7.26 7.18
N MET A 1190 -31.09 -8.24 6.61
CA MET A 1190 -31.63 -9.09 5.54
C MET A 1190 -32.82 -9.93 6.07
N PRO A 1191 -34.02 -9.84 5.46
CA PRO A 1191 -35.23 -10.47 6.00
C PRO A 1191 -35.37 -11.97 5.71
N ASP A 1192 -34.63 -12.49 4.73
CA ASP A 1192 -34.45 -13.92 4.46
C ASP A 1192 -33.06 -14.15 3.83
N THR A 1193 -32.61 -15.41 3.79
CA THR A 1193 -31.36 -15.87 3.16
C THR A 1193 -31.36 -15.72 1.63
N ILE A 1194 -30.18 -15.73 1.03
CA ILE A 1194 -29.96 -15.49 -0.41
C ILE A 1194 -29.25 -16.66 -1.10
N SER A 1195 -29.42 -16.83 -2.40
CA SER A 1195 -28.89 -17.95 -3.19
C SER A 1195 -27.39 -17.79 -3.49
N GLY A 1196 -26.54 -17.71 -2.48
CA GLY A 1196 -25.10 -17.44 -2.62
C GLY A 1196 -24.41 -16.85 -1.39
N HIS A 1197 -23.49 -15.90 -1.61
CA HIS A 1197 -22.55 -15.43 -0.58
C HIS A 1197 -22.92 -14.04 -0.05
N THR A 1198 -23.16 -13.89 1.25
CA THR A 1198 -23.67 -12.64 1.85
C THR A 1198 -22.71 -11.46 1.81
N SER A 1199 -21.48 -11.66 1.32
CA SER A 1199 -20.46 -10.62 1.08
C SER A 1199 -20.95 -9.51 0.14
N ALA A 1200 -21.35 -9.84 -1.09
CA ALA A 1200 -21.80 -8.85 -2.08
C ALA A 1200 -23.17 -8.21 -1.73
N PRO A 1201 -24.19 -8.96 -1.25
CA PRO A 1201 -25.42 -8.39 -0.73
C PRO A 1201 -25.19 -7.38 0.42
N SER A 1202 -24.24 -7.65 1.32
CA SER A 1202 -23.87 -6.70 2.38
C SER A 1202 -23.25 -5.42 1.83
N MET A 1203 -22.46 -5.50 0.76
CA MET A 1203 -21.92 -4.32 0.09
C MET A 1203 -23.00 -3.51 -0.64
N MET A 1204 -23.94 -4.20 -1.30
CA MET A 1204 -25.12 -3.61 -1.94
C MET A 1204 -26.00 -2.85 -0.93
N ILE A 1205 -26.22 -3.41 0.27
CA ILE A 1205 -26.88 -2.71 1.40
C ILE A 1205 -26.13 -1.43 1.77
N GLY A 1206 -24.78 -1.42 1.72
CA GLY A 1206 -23.98 -0.22 1.94
C GLY A 1206 -24.18 0.89 0.89
N GLU A 1207 -24.27 0.54 -0.40
CA GLU A 1207 -24.60 1.49 -1.47
C GLU A 1207 -26.05 2.01 -1.34
N ARG A 1208 -27.00 1.13 -0.99
CA ARG A 1208 -28.42 1.46 -0.76
C ARG A 1208 -28.63 2.39 0.43
N ALA A 1209 -28.02 2.06 1.58
CA ALA A 1209 -28.08 2.87 2.80
C ALA A 1209 -27.54 4.29 2.57
N ALA A 1210 -26.38 4.40 1.90
CA ALA A 1210 -25.84 5.70 1.50
C ALA A 1210 -26.81 6.48 0.58
N ALA A 1211 -27.40 5.81 -0.42
CA ALA A 1211 -28.37 6.43 -1.33
C ALA A 1211 -29.60 6.97 -0.57
N ILE A 1212 -30.16 6.21 0.36
CA ILE A 1212 -31.30 6.62 1.21
C ILE A 1212 -30.98 7.90 1.99
N ILE A 1213 -29.83 7.94 2.69
CA ILE A 1213 -29.41 9.12 3.46
C ILE A 1213 -29.20 10.34 2.53
N THR A 1214 -28.66 10.14 1.32
CA THR A 1214 -28.47 11.23 0.34
C THR A 1214 -29.73 11.69 -0.40
N ARG A 1215 -30.83 10.90 -0.38
CA ARG A 1215 -32.13 11.31 -0.96
C ARG A 1215 -33.00 12.09 0.04
N ASN A 1216 -32.79 11.89 1.34
CA ASN A 1216 -33.57 12.47 2.43
C ASN A 1216 -33.01 13.81 2.96
N ASN A 1217 -32.08 14.44 2.22
CA ASN A 1217 -31.48 15.75 2.48
C ASN A 1217 -31.46 16.58 1.19
#